data_AF-A0A2I0N7G0-F1
#
_entry.id   AF-A0A2I0N7G0-F1
#
_cell.length_a   1.000
_cell.length_b   1.000
_cell.length_c   1.000
_cell.angle_alpha   90.00
_cell.angle_beta   90.00
_cell.angle_gamma   90.00
#
_symmetry.space_group_name_H-M   'P 1'
#
loop_
_entity.id
_entity.type
_entity.pdbx_description
1 polymer ?
#
loop_
_entity_poly.entity_id
_entity_poly.type
_entity_poly.pdbx_seq_one_letter_code
_entity_poly.pdbx_strand_id
1 'polypeptide(L)'
;MKNYCKKASAGFLAFLMMAVIGVSLTASGEDPHGFEGVSWKPVAPLSRITFVGFDKQSYLDDFGYMAAIPANVFHDSNAGLIYASPLLYYEPAVTEGGIYETLNANKGLKYFSDDWNGYCGGAVDQMQLINVDSVSDMPINATDTLKINADNPYALAAEIADANWKSSGVAVVAAIQSGFEDLNEKTHGSINGTVPAAYKTNAFLIENSREVGVLPQYNNFSIDAPYKFIVADMTWDFIPGAGEVPSPLYAIDPDLQLYDFSMGQVSASEGWMSPSEYCASYIYNHGQWSAAVTYMPTKQTVSLDSYPDVKEAVTSAQTALDDTNRPLMQPSTTTANYRINVETYPGDEYALLDSTPYSCREGTFRLSWDNTDAELGFVVRDPAGAELGAAIEKGKSSQELIFNRMGEGAYTVTILKLNDAASDVKFTLEYDWTQFRSKAEGEALESAAEGAVLASTLNAPLLYVDFAEIPDETANTLERLGVKTIHFVNLGGHADKNLASKLSAFGKVTEYDDYLEIYSKIQSITGQNDLIFTTVDPWSYWLAEKLQPEGEEPYATFIGPAAYLAAHHGSPVMVVDTHPELSCPAAWHTNDWLQKAKSRDFPSVGCMVLTGREVYRFVNESGFDGEGRESMITVADQFDIGVPWDRVFPGAALPGRIMGTPVDTGYWICRNVFYPALVFQNPGMAHGASRITGSHSDIDPLTGAFSIIPGGEVMVDYPVLQTWVCYEHRFNERASSYWGLDYTTADGITPFKQASPYPIDMGCNMPYATGQFYPDMSCSNVVPFYLNKLGYDSVFSTAFDPVMENINRGVLMWIEVMHGGQSGSGVVGFWYDEAQPEKNPWRCYEEFGSTSEPDSMSINKQVPLDVVPSNPATGYDGVVITVVSQFSQTTTKSGYDFDTALDNAYSAGFMGGSCLISNTLLHLSLVRHGFVFQVIDPWVTSWYSAFAFEMIPRYMAMGDTIGEAYEKSILHVGIGYMADSWWWDISENVEFFGDPDLKVYSPNFGWDEPEVVSLEYLSSVSGRKALADESGAKDKTPGFEAVTMIAGALVVAVIAAMRRRK
;
A
#
# COMPACT_ATOMS: atom_id res chain seq x y z
N MET A 1 -76.51 8.23 -46.72
CA MET A 1 -75.34 8.30 -45.82
C MET A 1 -74.88 9.76 -45.65
N LYS A 2 -75.62 10.58 -44.91
CA LYS A 2 -75.30 12.02 -44.75
C LYS A 2 -75.42 12.57 -43.32
N ASN A 3 -75.62 11.72 -42.31
CA ASN A 3 -75.74 12.14 -40.90
C ASN A 3 -74.72 11.52 -39.93
N TYR A 4 -73.64 10.88 -40.41
CA TYR A 4 -72.65 10.23 -39.51
C TYR A 4 -71.20 10.75 -39.62
N CYS A 5 -70.93 11.82 -40.39
CA CYS A 5 -69.58 12.40 -40.50
C CYS A 5 -69.33 13.65 -39.63
N LYS A 6 -70.22 14.00 -38.69
CA LYS A 6 -70.08 15.22 -37.85
C LYS A 6 -69.76 14.99 -36.37
N LYS A 7 -69.57 13.73 -35.92
CA LYS A 7 -69.20 13.42 -34.52
C LYS A 7 -67.84 12.76 -34.33
N ALA A 8 -67.13 12.39 -35.41
CA ALA A 8 -65.84 11.70 -35.32
C ALA A 8 -64.61 12.63 -35.39
N SER A 9 -64.76 13.88 -35.87
CA SER A 9 -63.62 14.82 -36.00
C SER A 9 -63.34 15.65 -34.75
N ALA A 10 -64.25 15.66 -33.76
CA ALA A 10 -64.10 16.47 -32.53
C ALA A 10 -63.44 15.69 -31.37
N GLY A 11 -63.53 14.35 -31.36
CA GLY A 11 -62.93 13.53 -30.30
C GLY A 11 -61.43 13.27 -30.47
N PHE A 12 -60.93 13.24 -31.71
CA PHE A 12 -59.52 12.94 -32.00
C PHE A 12 -58.59 14.14 -31.78
N LEU A 13 -59.11 15.37 -31.97
CA LEU A 13 -58.34 16.60 -31.71
C LEU A 13 -58.21 16.92 -30.21
N ALA A 14 -59.21 16.54 -29.39
CA ALA A 14 -59.17 16.69 -27.94
C ALA A 14 -58.22 15.69 -27.27
N PHE A 15 -58.04 14.50 -27.85
CA PHE A 15 -57.07 13.51 -27.36
C PHE A 15 -55.63 13.89 -27.73
N LEU A 16 -55.40 14.52 -28.89
CA LEU A 16 -54.07 15.05 -29.25
C LEU A 16 -53.70 16.32 -28.44
N MET A 17 -54.66 17.17 -28.08
CA MET A 17 -54.40 18.32 -27.19
C MET A 17 -54.21 17.92 -25.72
N MET A 18 -54.72 16.77 -25.27
CA MET A 18 -54.34 16.20 -23.96
C MET A 18 -53.02 15.41 -23.99
N ALA A 19 -52.59 14.91 -25.16
CA ALA A 19 -51.27 14.29 -25.32
C ALA A 19 -50.12 15.31 -25.46
N VAL A 20 -50.41 16.57 -25.76
CA VAL A 20 -49.43 17.69 -25.82
C VAL A 20 -49.43 18.54 -24.53
N ILE A 21 -50.35 18.25 -23.61
CA ILE A 21 -50.34 18.79 -22.22
C ILE A 21 -50.21 17.62 -21.23
N GLY A 22 -49.61 16.52 -21.70
CA GLY A 22 -49.11 15.44 -20.88
C GLY A 22 -47.70 15.81 -20.44
N VAL A 23 -47.61 16.59 -19.35
CA VAL A 23 -46.49 16.52 -18.42
C VAL A 23 -45.12 16.85 -19.07
N SER A 24 -44.90 18.14 -19.33
CA SER A 24 -43.64 18.75 -18.89
C SER A 24 -43.71 18.86 -17.36
N LEU A 25 -43.69 17.72 -16.66
CA LEU A 25 -42.89 17.69 -15.45
C LEU A 25 -41.48 17.69 -16.01
N THR A 26 -40.88 18.88 -16.10
CA THR A 26 -39.50 18.95 -15.65
C THR A 26 -39.53 18.21 -14.32
N ALA A 27 -39.03 16.98 -14.28
CA ALA A 27 -38.45 16.53 -13.04
C ALA A 27 -37.46 17.65 -12.74
N SER A 28 -37.83 18.54 -11.81
CA SER A 28 -36.82 19.10 -10.94
C SER A 28 -36.20 17.84 -10.36
N GLY A 29 -35.12 17.35 -10.99
CA GLY A 29 -34.34 16.27 -10.43
C GLY A 29 -34.07 16.68 -8.98
N GLU A 30 -34.27 15.75 -8.06
CA GLU A 30 -33.86 16.01 -6.69
C GLU A 30 -32.39 16.44 -6.74
N ASP A 31 -32.03 17.46 -5.94
CA ASP A 31 -30.65 17.93 -5.90
C ASP A 31 -29.76 16.71 -5.54
N PRO A 32 -28.63 16.50 -6.23
CA PRO A 32 -27.79 15.34 -6.00
C PRO A 32 -27.38 15.28 -4.53
N HIS A 33 -27.51 14.11 -3.91
CA HIS A 33 -27.21 13.96 -2.47
C HIS A 33 -25.73 13.61 -2.21
N GLY A 34 -25.07 12.99 -3.19
CA GLY A 34 -23.70 12.46 -3.06
C GLY A 34 -23.59 11.25 -2.11
N PHE A 35 -22.44 10.59 -2.13
CA PHE A 35 -22.12 9.47 -1.24
C PHE A 35 -20.97 9.83 -0.29
N GLU A 36 -20.98 9.25 0.91
CA GLU A 36 -19.84 9.29 1.83
C GLU A 36 -18.79 8.25 1.40
N GLY A 37 -17.52 8.60 1.50
CA GLY A 37 -16.40 7.76 1.12
C GLY A 37 -15.10 8.30 1.72
N VAL A 38 -13.98 8.14 1.01
CA VAL A 38 -12.66 8.64 1.44
C VAL A 38 -12.55 10.17 1.38
N SER A 39 -13.54 10.84 0.76
CA SER A 39 -13.47 12.29 0.54
C SER A 39 -13.97 13.11 1.74
N TRP A 40 -13.39 14.30 1.94
CA TRP A 40 -13.74 15.21 3.06
C TRP A 40 -15.16 15.80 3.01
N LYS A 41 -15.88 15.57 1.90
CA LYS A 41 -17.30 15.86 1.71
C LYS A 41 -17.96 14.77 0.87
N PRO A 42 -19.30 14.65 0.94
CA PRO A 42 -20.04 13.74 0.08
C PRO A 42 -19.75 14.00 -1.40
N VAL A 43 -19.55 12.92 -2.16
CA VAL A 43 -19.17 12.94 -3.58
C VAL A 43 -20.37 12.69 -4.46
N ALA A 44 -20.61 13.58 -5.41
CA ALA A 44 -21.58 13.45 -6.49
C ALA A 44 -20.84 13.04 -7.78
N PRO A 45 -20.87 11.75 -8.17
CA PRO A 45 -20.10 11.24 -9.31
C PRO A 45 -20.70 11.75 -10.63
N LEU A 46 -19.93 12.48 -11.42
CA LEU A 46 -20.34 12.98 -12.73
C LEU A 46 -20.20 11.89 -13.79
N SER A 47 -21.14 11.81 -14.74
CA SER A 47 -21.05 10.94 -15.92
C SER A 47 -19.96 11.43 -16.91
N ARG A 48 -18.70 11.34 -16.49
CA ARG A 48 -17.51 11.80 -17.22
C ARG A 48 -16.36 10.86 -17.00
N ILE A 49 -15.43 10.78 -17.94
CA ILE A 49 -14.08 10.28 -17.73
C ILE A 49 -13.07 11.18 -18.45
N THR A 50 -11.90 11.38 -17.85
CA THR A 50 -10.82 12.17 -18.46
C THR A 50 -9.55 11.34 -18.56
N PHE A 51 -8.96 11.30 -19.76
CA PHE A 51 -7.66 10.69 -20.02
C PHE A 51 -6.63 11.76 -20.38
N VAL A 52 -5.46 11.69 -19.76
CA VAL A 52 -4.26 12.49 -20.05
C VAL A 52 -3.21 11.57 -20.67
N GLY A 53 -2.64 11.93 -21.81
CA GLY A 53 -1.63 11.10 -22.47
C GLY A 53 -0.36 11.07 -21.63
N PHE A 54 0.04 9.88 -21.18
CA PHE A 54 1.25 9.71 -20.36
C PHE A 54 2.50 10.05 -21.20
N ASP A 55 3.33 10.97 -20.71
CA ASP A 55 4.49 11.51 -21.41
C ASP A 55 5.77 11.26 -20.60
N LYS A 56 6.65 10.42 -21.13
CA LYS A 56 7.94 10.08 -20.50
C LYS A 56 9.07 11.04 -20.92
N GLN A 57 8.77 12.07 -21.73
CA GLN A 57 9.76 12.96 -22.35
C GLN A 57 9.68 14.40 -21.83
N SER A 58 8.60 14.77 -21.12
CA SER A 58 8.43 16.09 -20.51
C SER A 58 7.35 16.06 -19.43
N TYR A 59 7.33 17.06 -18.53
CA TYR A 59 6.27 17.22 -17.51
C TYR A 59 4.92 17.70 -18.06
N LEU A 60 4.70 17.66 -19.38
CA LEU A 60 3.49 18.20 -20.01
C LEU A 60 2.23 17.43 -19.57
N ASP A 61 2.34 16.12 -19.38
CA ASP A 61 1.27 15.28 -18.89
C ASP A 61 0.98 15.56 -17.40
N ASP A 62 1.99 15.69 -16.55
CA ASP A 62 1.85 16.03 -15.13
C ASP A 62 1.17 17.39 -14.94
N PHE A 63 1.63 18.43 -15.64
CA PHE A 63 0.99 19.74 -15.61
C PHE A 63 -0.43 19.72 -16.18
N GLY A 64 -0.66 18.92 -17.23
CA GLY A 64 -1.98 18.71 -17.82
C GLY A 64 -2.95 17.99 -16.87
N TYR A 65 -2.46 16.97 -16.18
CA TYR A 65 -3.19 16.22 -15.17
C TYR A 65 -3.59 17.12 -14.01
N MET A 66 -2.63 17.86 -13.43
CA MET A 66 -2.90 18.80 -12.35
C MET A 66 -3.87 19.93 -12.76
N ALA A 67 -3.76 20.47 -13.98
CA ALA A 67 -4.70 21.46 -14.50
C ALA A 67 -6.12 20.89 -14.70
N ALA A 68 -6.24 19.59 -14.96
CA ALA A 68 -7.50 18.89 -15.12
C ALA A 68 -8.16 18.52 -13.78
N ILE A 69 -7.44 18.48 -12.65
CA ILE A 69 -7.99 18.18 -11.33
C ILE A 69 -9.20 19.05 -11.00
N PRO A 70 -9.14 20.41 -11.00
CA PRO A 70 -10.31 21.22 -10.67
C PRO A 70 -11.45 21.10 -11.69
N ALA A 71 -11.26 20.48 -12.85
CA ALA A 71 -12.33 20.16 -13.80
C ALA A 71 -13.00 18.80 -13.52
N ASN A 72 -12.31 17.92 -12.80
CA ASN A 72 -12.73 16.55 -12.50
C ASN A 72 -13.04 16.33 -11.03
N VAL A 73 -12.59 17.18 -10.11
CA VAL A 73 -12.90 17.15 -8.68
C VAL A 73 -13.00 18.59 -8.21
N PHE A 74 -14.15 18.99 -7.68
CA PHE A 74 -14.31 20.34 -7.13
C PHE A 74 -15.43 20.44 -6.11
N HIS A 75 -15.25 21.30 -5.13
CA HIS A 75 -16.23 21.53 -4.07
C HIS A 75 -17.21 22.66 -4.43
N ASP A 76 -18.50 22.36 -4.47
CA ASP A 76 -19.55 23.39 -4.52
C ASP A 76 -20.04 23.73 -3.12
N SER A 77 -19.52 24.83 -2.58
CA SER A 77 -19.89 25.34 -1.25
C SER A 77 -21.40 25.62 -1.07
N ASN A 78 -22.17 25.82 -2.13
CA ASN A 78 -23.62 26.04 -2.01
C ASN A 78 -24.37 24.73 -1.76
N ALA A 79 -23.96 23.66 -2.44
CA ALA A 79 -24.53 22.33 -2.28
C ALA A 79 -23.92 21.58 -1.08
N GLY A 80 -22.69 21.94 -0.69
CA GLY A 80 -21.92 21.20 0.32
C GLY A 80 -21.41 19.85 -0.18
N LEU A 81 -21.16 19.74 -1.50
CA LEU A 81 -20.79 18.50 -2.19
C LEU A 81 -19.48 18.67 -2.97
N ILE A 82 -18.77 17.58 -3.15
CA ILE A 82 -17.72 17.46 -4.18
C ILE A 82 -18.35 16.84 -5.42
N TYR A 83 -18.22 17.48 -6.57
CA TYR A 83 -18.50 16.82 -7.85
C TYR A 83 -17.21 16.19 -8.35
N ALA A 84 -17.25 14.90 -8.68
CA ALA A 84 -16.06 14.16 -9.07
C ALA A 84 -16.27 13.26 -10.29
N SER A 85 -15.24 13.08 -11.11
CA SER A 85 -15.15 12.07 -12.15
C SER A 85 -13.73 11.51 -12.23
N PRO A 86 -13.53 10.29 -12.77
CA PRO A 86 -12.21 9.73 -12.93
C PRO A 86 -11.33 10.58 -13.85
N LEU A 87 -10.10 10.83 -13.38
CA LEU A 87 -9.02 11.46 -14.11
C LEU A 87 -7.87 10.46 -14.13
N LEU A 88 -7.41 10.09 -15.32
CA LEU A 88 -6.50 8.97 -15.52
C LEU A 88 -5.38 9.34 -16.48
N TYR A 89 -4.19 8.79 -16.27
CA TYR A 89 -3.22 8.69 -17.35
C TYR A 89 -3.67 7.61 -18.35
N TYR A 90 -3.37 7.83 -19.62
CA TYR A 90 -3.54 6.84 -20.67
C TYR A 90 -2.19 6.44 -21.23
N GLU A 91 -1.89 5.15 -21.14
CA GLU A 91 -0.75 4.51 -21.78
C GLU A 91 -1.24 3.31 -22.61
N PRO A 92 -0.76 3.15 -23.87
CA PRO A 92 -1.05 1.96 -24.66
C PRO A 92 -0.53 0.67 -24.01
N ALA A 93 -1.11 -0.48 -24.40
CA ALA A 93 -0.67 -1.78 -23.90
C ALA A 93 0.79 -2.09 -24.30
N VAL A 94 1.54 -2.64 -23.34
CA VAL A 94 2.87 -3.22 -23.57
C VAL A 94 2.68 -4.62 -24.18
N THR A 95 3.48 -4.99 -25.18
CA THR A 95 3.28 -6.23 -25.98
C THR A 95 4.35 -7.29 -25.77
N GLU A 96 5.45 -6.92 -25.11
CA GLU A 96 6.66 -7.70 -24.95
C GLU A 96 6.46 -8.91 -24.02
N GLY A 97 5.49 -8.82 -23.09
CA GLY A 97 5.14 -9.88 -22.14
C GLY A 97 6.29 -10.32 -21.23
N GLY A 98 6.09 -11.42 -20.48
CA GLY A 98 7.11 -11.99 -19.59
C GLY A 98 7.61 -10.97 -18.57
N ILE A 99 8.94 -10.79 -18.46
CA ILE A 99 9.50 -9.88 -17.46
C ILE A 99 9.06 -8.41 -17.59
N TYR A 100 8.50 -8.02 -18.74
CA TYR A 100 7.95 -6.68 -18.99
C TYR A 100 6.50 -6.49 -18.53
N GLU A 101 5.85 -7.54 -17.99
CA GLU A 101 4.45 -7.43 -17.54
C GLU A 101 4.27 -6.41 -16.41
N THR A 102 5.29 -6.15 -15.60
CA THR A 102 5.26 -5.09 -14.58
C THR A 102 5.05 -3.69 -15.16
N LEU A 103 5.27 -3.48 -16.46
CA LEU A 103 5.08 -2.20 -17.15
C LEU A 103 3.70 -2.08 -17.83
N ASN A 104 2.85 -3.11 -17.78
CA ASN A 104 1.59 -3.17 -18.53
C ASN A 104 0.37 -2.62 -17.77
N ALA A 105 0.42 -1.36 -17.37
CA ALA A 105 -0.65 -0.69 -16.60
C ALA A 105 -1.98 -0.58 -17.37
N ASN A 106 -1.95 -0.68 -18.70
CA ASN A 106 -3.13 -0.68 -19.57
C ASN A 106 -4.18 -1.75 -19.18
N LYS A 107 -3.76 -2.88 -18.59
CA LYS A 107 -4.68 -3.90 -18.07
C LYS A 107 -5.61 -3.35 -17.00
N GLY A 108 -5.06 -2.63 -16.01
CA GLY A 108 -5.85 -2.00 -14.95
C GLY A 108 -6.75 -0.89 -15.43
N LEU A 109 -6.28 -0.07 -16.38
CA LEU A 109 -7.10 0.94 -17.04
C LEU A 109 -8.33 0.34 -17.72
N LYS A 110 -8.19 -0.82 -18.37
CA LYS A 110 -9.31 -1.50 -19.05
C LYS A 110 -10.39 -1.93 -18.08
N TYR A 111 -10.01 -2.64 -17.02
CA TYR A 111 -10.98 -3.12 -16.03
C TYR A 111 -11.65 -1.96 -15.29
N PHE A 112 -10.89 -0.92 -14.93
CA PHE A 112 -11.46 0.30 -14.36
C PHE A 112 -12.45 0.98 -15.31
N SER A 113 -12.08 1.13 -16.59
CA SER A 113 -12.93 1.76 -17.60
C SER A 113 -14.22 0.98 -17.85
N ASP A 114 -14.16 -0.36 -17.83
CA ASP A 114 -15.33 -1.23 -17.99
C ASP A 114 -16.29 -1.07 -16.79
N ASP A 115 -15.76 -1.09 -15.57
CA ASP A 115 -16.54 -0.87 -14.34
C ASP A 115 -17.22 0.51 -14.36
N TRP A 116 -16.47 1.56 -14.70
CA TRP A 116 -17.01 2.92 -14.77
C TRP A 116 -18.07 3.07 -15.86
N ASN A 117 -17.84 2.46 -17.03
CA ASN A 117 -18.80 2.43 -18.13
C ASN A 117 -20.08 1.68 -17.72
N GLY A 118 -19.96 0.55 -17.02
CA GLY A 118 -21.07 -0.20 -16.45
C GLY A 118 -21.90 0.63 -15.47
N TYR A 119 -21.24 1.29 -14.51
CA TYR A 119 -21.86 2.18 -13.53
C TYR A 119 -22.63 3.34 -14.20
N CYS A 120 -22.07 3.91 -15.27
CA CYS A 120 -22.72 4.97 -16.04
C CYS A 120 -23.85 4.47 -16.97
N GLY A 121 -24.26 3.20 -16.89
CA GLY A 121 -25.33 2.64 -17.72
C GLY A 121 -24.90 2.31 -19.16
N GLY A 122 -23.61 2.10 -19.39
CA GLY A 122 -23.02 1.64 -20.65
C GLY A 122 -22.44 2.74 -21.56
N ALA A 123 -22.59 4.02 -21.18
CA ALA A 123 -21.93 5.16 -21.81
C ALA A 123 -21.85 6.35 -20.85
N VAL A 124 -20.73 7.06 -20.84
CA VAL A 124 -20.60 8.34 -20.13
C VAL A 124 -21.19 9.49 -20.97
N ASP A 125 -21.61 10.58 -20.33
CA ASP A 125 -22.06 11.77 -21.04
C ASP A 125 -20.91 12.40 -21.85
N GLN A 126 -19.70 12.46 -21.26
CA GLN A 126 -18.52 12.99 -21.93
C GLN A 126 -17.23 12.24 -21.59
N MET A 127 -16.43 11.99 -22.61
CA MET A 127 -15.03 11.60 -22.47
C MET A 127 -14.13 12.77 -22.87
N GLN A 128 -13.23 13.19 -21.98
CA GLN A 128 -12.22 14.21 -22.26
C GLN A 128 -10.88 13.54 -22.56
N LEU A 129 -10.25 13.92 -23.67
CA LEU A 129 -8.96 13.40 -24.13
C LEU A 129 -7.97 14.57 -24.18
N ILE A 130 -7.01 14.59 -23.25
CA ILE A 130 -6.01 15.65 -23.09
C ILE A 130 -4.67 15.12 -23.61
N ASN A 131 -4.21 15.62 -24.76
CA ASN A 131 -3.04 15.11 -25.46
C ASN A 131 -3.10 13.59 -25.74
N VAL A 132 -4.31 13.05 -25.94
CA VAL A 132 -4.56 11.65 -26.31
C VAL A 132 -5.18 11.57 -27.69
N ASP A 133 -4.49 10.86 -28.60
CA ASP A 133 -4.98 10.66 -29.96
C ASP A 133 -6.24 9.78 -30.01
N SER A 134 -6.20 8.64 -29.31
CA SER A 134 -7.27 7.63 -29.31
C SER A 134 -7.14 6.72 -28.08
N VAL A 135 -8.28 6.33 -27.53
CA VAL A 135 -8.43 5.31 -26.47
C VAL A 135 -9.27 4.12 -26.96
N SER A 136 -9.17 3.81 -28.25
CA SER A 136 -10.02 2.81 -28.92
C SER A 136 -9.91 1.38 -28.38
N ASP A 137 -8.88 1.11 -27.58
CA ASP A 137 -8.66 -0.16 -26.87
C ASP A 137 -9.30 -0.19 -25.48
N MET A 138 -9.85 0.93 -24.99
CA MET A 138 -10.57 1.00 -23.72
C MET A 138 -12.04 0.63 -23.88
N PRO A 139 -12.63 -0.18 -22.98
CA PRO A 139 -14.03 -0.61 -23.03
C PRO A 139 -15.00 0.47 -22.51
N ILE A 140 -14.92 1.69 -23.05
CA ILE A 140 -15.74 2.82 -22.63
C ILE A 140 -16.40 3.52 -23.82
N ASN A 141 -17.69 3.82 -23.68
CA ASN A 141 -18.44 4.60 -24.66
C ASN A 141 -18.74 5.98 -24.10
N ALA A 142 -18.82 6.98 -24.99
CA ALA A 142 -19.19 8.34 -24.61
C ALA A 142 -20.18 8.95 -25.60
N THR A 143 -21.13 9.74 -25.09
CA THR A 143 -22.08 10.49 -25.92
C THR A 143 -21.39 11.67 -26.60
N ASP A 144 -20.46 12.33 -25.91
CA ASP A 144 -19.59 13.38 -26.42
C ASP A 144 -18.12 13.02 -26.17
N THR A 145 -17.24 13.38 -27.10
CA THR A 145 -15.78 13.26 -26.92
C THR A 145 -15.14 14.60 -27.18
N LEU A 146 -14.60 15.20 -26.12
CA LEU A 146 -13.86 16.44 -26.18
C LEU A 146 -12.37 16.15 -26.28
N LYS A 147 -11.71 16.67 -27.32
CA LYS A 147 -10.26 16.60 -27.45
C LYS A 147 -9.63 17.95 -27.16
N ILE A 148 -8.63 17.96 -26.30
CA ILE A 148 -7.82 19.12 -25.91
C ILE A 148 -6.38 18.77 -26.24
N ASN A 149 -5.71 19.58 -27.07
CA ASN A 149 -4.34 19.30 -27.48
C ASN A 149 -3.51 20.58 -27.47
N ALA A 150 -2.43 20.58 -26.71
CA ALA A 150 -1.49 21.68 -26.67
C ALA A 150 -0.07 21.17 -26.39
N ASP A 151 0.91 21.85 -26.97
CA ASP A 151 2.32 21.45 -26.95
C ASP A 151 3.10 22.11 -25.78
N ASN A 152 2.43 22.84 -24.89
CA ASN A 152 3.04 23.48 -23.73
C ASN A 152 2.02 23.59 -22.57
N PRO A 153 2.49 23.63 -21.31
CA PRO A 153 1.60 23.57 -20.14
C PRO A 153 0.68 24.79 -20.01
N TYR A 154 1.13 25.98 -20.45
CA TYR A 154 0.36 27.22 -20.35
C TYR A 154 -0.90 27.20 -21.23
N ALA A 155 -0.72 26.82 -22.50
CA ALA A 155 -1.81 26.63 -23.45
C ALA A 155 -2.73 25.47 -23.03
N LEU A 156 -2.16 24.37 -22.55
CA LEU A 156 -2.92 23.20 -22.11
C LEU A 156 -3.88 23.55 -20.95
N ALA A 157 -3.37 24.22 -19.91
CA ALA A 157 -4.19 24.66 -18.78
C ALA A 157 -5.27 25.67 -19.20
N ALA A 158 -4.93 26.61 -20.09
CA ALA A 158 -5.89 27.56 -20.64
C ALA A 158 -7.03 26.87 -21.41
N GLU A 159 -6.72 25.88 -22.26
CA GLU A 159 -7.74 25.13 -23.00
C GLU A 159 -8.62 24.27 -22.09
N ILE A 160 -8.05 23.64 -21.05
CA ILE A 160 -8.80 22.90 -20.03
C ILE A 160 -9.76 23.84 -19.29
N ALA A 161 -9.29 25.02 -18.88
CA ALA A 161 -10.11 26.02 -18.21
C ALA A 161 -11.23 26.54 -19.12
N ASP A 162 -10.91 26.89 -20.37
CA ASP A 162 -11.89 27.32 -21.36
C ASP A 162 -12.92 26.24 -21.68
N ALA A 163 -12.54 24.96 -21.68
CA ALA A 163 -13.46 23.85 -21.92
C ALA A 163 -14.50 23.67 -20.80
N ASN A 164 -14.11 23.93 -19.55
CA ASN A 164 -14.90 23.52 -18.38
C ASN A 164 -15.57 24.69 -17.63
N TRP A 165 -15.12 25.94 -17.82
CA TRP A 165 -15.70 27.14 -17.18
C TRP A 165 -16.29 28.10 -18.21
N LYS A 166 -17.47 28.63 -17.89
CA LYS A 166 -18.12 29.72 -18.65
C LYS A 166 -17.67 31.08 -18.14
N SER A 167 -17.46 31.17 -16.83
CA SER A 167 -16.93 32.33 -16.14
C SER A 167 -16.44 31.88 -14.76
N SER A 168 -15.40 32.51 -14.24
CA SER A 168 -14.96 32.32 -12.86
C SER A 168 -14.49 33.63 -12.27
N GLY A 169 -15.01 33.99 -11.09
CA GLY A 169 -14.53 35.17 -10.36
C GLY A 169 -13.19 34.95 -9.67
N VAL A 170 -12.76 33.70 -9.56
CA VAL A 170 -11.53 33.26 -8.88
C VAL A 170 -10.71 32.41 -9.83
N ALA A 171 -9.40 32.56 -9.84
CA ALA A 171 -8.48 31.62 -10.47
C ALA A 171 -7.32 31.32 -9.53
N VAL A 172 -6.79 30.10 -9.63
CA VAL A 172 -5.49 29.77 -9.05
C VAL A 172 -4.47 29.81 -10.19
N VAL A 173 -3.35 30.46 -9.96
CA VAL A 173 -2.27 30.62 -10.93
C VAL A 173 -1.00 30.10 -10.28
N ALA A 174 -0.39 29.05 -10.81
CA ALA A 174 0.88 28.53 -10.31
C ALA A 174 2.05 28.98 -11.19
N ALA A 175 3.16 29.38 -10.56
CA ALA A 175 4.42 29.69 -11.22
C ALA A 175 5.15 28.39 -11.55
N ILE A 176 5.45 28.16 -12.82
CA ILE A 176 6.15 26.97 -13.29
C ILE A 176 7.24 27.37 -14.31
N GLN A 177 7.95 26.36 -14.81
CA GLN A 177 8.76 26.45 -16.01
C GLN A 177 8.47 25.24 -16.90
N SER A 178 8.42 25.44 -18.22
CA SER A 178 8.07 24.36 -19.15
C SER A 178 9.16 23.29 -19.33
N GLY A 179 10.34 23.51 -18.74
CA GLY A 179 11.46 22.57 -18.80
C GLY A 179 12.62 22.99 -17.91
N PHE A 180 13.35 21.99 -17.42
CA PHE A 180 14.51 22.14 -16.54
C PHE A 180 15.70 21.39 -17.15
N GLU A 181 16.92 21.85 -16.86
CA GLU A 181 18.15 21.14 -17.24
C GLU A 181 18.70 20.41 -16.01
N ASP A 182 19.15 19.17 -16.19
CA ASP A 182 19.84 18.43 -15.14
C ASP A 182 21.12 19.18 -14.73
N LEU A 183 21.32 19.39 -13.42
CA LEU A 183 22.48 20.12 -12.91
C LEU A 183 23.74 19.25 -12.95
N ASN A 184 23.64 18.00 -12.46
CA ASN A 184 24.76 17.06 -12.33
C ASN A 184 26.01 17.67 -11.63
N GLU A 185 25.79 18.52 -10.63
CA GLU A 185 26.87 19.20 -9.91
C GLU A 185 27.52 18.26 -8.90
N LYS A 186 28.84 18.06 -9.02
CA LYS A 186 29.58 17.12 -8.16
C LYS A 186 30.24 17.85 -7.00
N THR A 187 30.04 17.31 -5.80
CA THR A 187 30.76 17.72 -4.59
C THR A 187 31.75 16.64 -4.20
N HIS A 188 32.95 17.05 -3.80
CA HIS A 188 33.96 16.16 -3.24
C HIS A 188 34.60 16.83 -2.04
N GLY A 189 34.75 16.08 -0.95
CA GLY A 189 35.42 16.56 0.25
C GLY A 189 36.21 15.47 0.94
N SER A 190 36.96 15.87 1.96
CA SER A 190 37.72 14.95 2.79
C SER A 190 37.84 15.43 4.22
N ILE A 191 37.82 14.48 5.15
CA ILE A 191 38.07 14.68 6.57
C ILE A 191 39.35 13.93 6.93
N ASN A 192 40.28 14.63 7.56
CA ASN A 192 41.52 14.05 8.07
C ASN A 192 41.49 14.11 9.59
N GLY A 193 41.80 13.00 10.25
CA GLY A 193 41.76 12.93 11.70
C GLY A 193 42.76 11.94 12.27
N THR A 194 42.68 11.74 13.58
CA THR A 194 43.54 10.81 14.30
C THR A 194 42.74 10.15 15.40
N VAL A 195 42.66 8.83 15.36
CA VAL A 195 42.03 8.02 16.41
C VAL A 195 43.09 7.73 17.49
N PRO A 196 42.85 8.05 18.77
CA PRO A 196 43.86 7.87 19.82
C PRO A 196 44.24 6.40 20.10
N ALA A 197 45.52 6.16 20.41
CA ALA A 197 46.01 4.88 20.92
C ALA A 197 45.30 4.47 22.23
N ALA A 198 44.89 5.47 23.02
CA ALA A 198 44.21 5.31 24.30
C ALA A 198 42.80 4.75 24.18
N TYR A 199 42.15 4.86 23.01
CA TYR A 199 40.86 4.22 22.78
C TYR A 199 41.03 2.70 22.79
N LYS A 200 40.23 2.04 23.61
CA LYS A 200 40.22 0.59 23.80
C LYS A 200 38.81 0.06 23.58
N THR A 201 38.73 -0.98 22.77
CA THR A 201 37.52 -1.79 22.65
C THR A 201 37.17 -2.35 24.03
N ASN A 202 35.88 -2.54 24.28
CA ASN A 202 35.42 -3.19 25.49
C ASN A 202 34.53 -4.36 25.12
N ALA A 203 34.82 -5.52 25.71
CA ALA A 203 34.09 -6.75 25.50
C ALA A 203 33.82 -7.40 26.85
N PHE A 204 32.59 -7.87 27.05
CA PHE A 204 32.23 -8.63 28.24
C PHE A 204 31.19 -9.69 27.91
N LEU A 205 31.23 -10.76 28.70
CA LEU A 205 30.35 -11.91 28.56
C LEU A 205 29.23 -11.83 29.59
N ILE A 206 28.00 -11.95 29.14
CA ILE A 206 26.84 -12.21 29.99
C ILE A 206 26.51 -13.69 29.88
N GLU A 207 26.57 -14.41 31.00
CA GLU A 207 26.08 -15.78 31.10
C GLU A 207 24.84 -15.78 31.99
N ASN A 208 23.72 -16.29 31.46
CA ASN A 208 22.47 -16.34 32.20
C ASN A 208 21.60 -17.48 31.69
N SER A 209 20.46 -17.69 32.33
CA SER A 209 19.46 -18.65 31.90
C SER A 209 18.05 -18.09 32.03
N ARG A 210 17.15 -18.57 31.19
CA ARG A 210 15.74 -18.15 31.19
C ARG A 210 14.83 -19.36 31.03
N GLU A 211 13.64 -19.28 31.61
CA GLU A 211 12.57 -20.22 31.25
C GLU A 211 11.91 -19.80 29.93
N VAL A 212 11.23 -20.74 29.28
CA VAL A 212 10.31 -20.50 28.16
C VAL A 212 9.32 -19.36 28.49
N GLY A 213 9.15 -18.39 27.58
CA GLY A 213 8.18 -17.30 27.73
C GLY A 213 8.43 -16.09 26.82
N VAL A 214 7.38 -15.37 26.47
CA VAL A 214 7.48 -14.21 25.56
C VAL A 214 7.97 -12.92 26.23
N LEU A 215 7.96 -12.86 27.57
CA LEU A 215 8.42 -11.67 28.29
C LEU A 215 9.96 -11.53 28.21
N PRO A 216 10.48 -10.33 27.93
CA PRO A 216 11.91 -10.10 27.80
C PRO A 216 12.63 -10.27 29.14
N GLN A 217 13.67 -11.09 29.16
CA GLN A 217 14.64 -11.17 30.26
C GLN A 217 15.78 -10.17 30.02
N TYR A 218 15.70 -9.02 30.68
CA TYR A 218 16.70 -7.96 30.56
C TYR A 218 18.01 -8.30 31.26
N ASN A 219 19.12 -8.21 30.54
CA ASN A 219 20.47 -8.26 31.07
C ASN A 219 21.05 -6.84 31.01
N ASN A 220 20.92 -6.10 32.11
CA ASN A 220 21.25 -4.67 32.16
C ASN A 220 22.76 -4.43 32.30
N PHE A 221 23.24 -3.42 31.58
CA PHE A 221 24.60 -2.90 31.70
C PHE A 221 24.61 -1.39 31.42
N SER A 222 25.78 -0.77 31.48
CA SER A 222 25.93 0.66 31.18
C SER A 222 27.02 0.89 30.16
N ILE A 223 26.75 1.83 29.26
CA ILE A 223 27.69 2.26 28.24
C ILE A 223 28.04 3.72 28.48
N ASP A 224 29.31 3.99 28.72
CA ASP A 224 29.84 5.34 28.94
C ASP A 224 30.61 5.84 27.70
N ALA A 225 30.91 7.14 27.68
CA ALA A 225 31.90 7.66 26.73
C ALA A 225 33.25 6.95 26.90
N PRO A 226 34.00 6.65 25.82
CA PRO A 226 33.84 7.17 24.45
C PRO A 226 33.19 6.17 23.47
N TYR A 227 32.39 5.20 23.93
CA TYR A 227 31.79 4.19 23.07
C TYR A 227 30.68 4.77 22.18
N LYS A 228 30.64 4.33 20.90
CA LYS A 228 29.73 4.85 19.86
C LYS A 228 29.02 3.77 19.04
N PHE A 229 29.48 2.53 19.08
CA PHE A 229 28.80 1.40 18.44
C PHE A 229 28.81 0.17 19.37
N ILE A 230 27.75 -0.63 19.32
CA ILE A 230 27.59 -1.86 20.09
C ILE A 230 27.22 -3.02 19.18
N VAL A 231 27.79 -4.19 19.49
CA VAL A 231 27.45 -5.49 18.91
C VAL A 231 27.15 -6.46 20.06
N ALA A 232 26.10 -7.26 19.90
CA ALA A 232 25.77 -8.34 20.82
C ALA A 232 25.56 -9.64 20.02
N ASP A 233 26.39 -10.64 20.31
CA ASP A 233 26.32 -11.98 19.76
C ASP A 233 25.82 -12.94 20.84
N MET A 234 24.65 -13.54 20.67
CA MET A 234 24.13 -14.54 21.58
C MET A 234 24.38 -15.95 21.05
N THR A 235 24.73 -16.88 21.94
CA THR A 235 24.79 -18.33 21.70
C THR A 235 24.18 -19.07 22.89
N TRP A 236 23.75 -20.32 22.74
CA TRP A 236 23.16 -21.10 23.85
C TRP A 236 23.60 -22.56 23.89
N ASP A 237 23.41 -23.18 25.05
CA ASP A 237 23.78 -24.59 25.27
C ASP A 237 22.82 -25.54 24.54
N PHE A 238 23.36 -26.28 23.57
CA PHE A 238 22.62 -27.27 22.76
C PHE A 238 22.08 -28.47 23.58
N ILE A 239 22.85 -28.96 24.56
CA ILE A 239 22.46 -29.99 25.53
C ILE A 239 23.13 -29.66 26.88
N PRO A 240 22.37 -29.50 27.98
CA PRO A 240 22.94 -29.19 29.29
C PRO A 240 24.02 -30.21 29.72
N GLY A 241 25.28 -29.78 29.82
CA GLY A 241 26.41 -30.58 30.30
C GLY A 241 27.17 -31.43 29.27
N ALA A 242 26.90 -31.30 27.96
CA ALA A 242 27.53 -32.13 26.92
C ALA A 242 28.86 -31.59 26.34
N GLY A 243 29.20 -30.32 26.58
CA GLY A 243 30.27 -29.63 25.85
C GLY A 243 29.93 -29.41 24.37
N GLU A 244 30.84 -28.78 23.60
CA GLU A 244 30.66 -28.56 22.16
C GLU A 244 30.49 -29.89 21.42
N VAL A 245 29.27 -30.18 20.95
CA VAL A 245 28.99 -31.28 20.02
C VAL A 245 28.54 -30.67 18.70
N PRO A 246 29.13 -31.05 17.55
CA PRO A 246 28.68 -30.61 16.25
C PRO A 246 27.45 -31.44 15.79
N SER A 247 26.47 -30.78 15.15
CA SER A 247 25.31 -31.32 14.38
C SER A 247 23.96 -31.46 15.14
N PRO A 248 22.80 -31.30 14.45
CA PRO A 248 21.70 -30.39 14.80
C PRO A 248 20.57 -31.11 15.55
N LEU A 249 20.26 -30.65 16.75
CA LEU A 249 19.20 -31.20 17.62
C LEU A 249 18.58 -30.01 18.38
N TYR A 250 17.72 -29.23 17.72
CA TYR A 250 17.30 -27.88 18.14
C TYR A 250 15.93 -27.85 18.81
N ALA A 251 15.89 -27.58 20.11
CA ALA A 251 14.64 -27.45 20.86
C ALA A 251 14.47 -26.20 21.71
N ILE A 252 15.51 -25.38 21.77
CA ILE A 252 15.53 -24.14 22.52
C ILE A 252 15.89 -23.04 21.53
N ASP A 253 15.00 -22.05 21.39
CA ASP A 253 15.07 -20.95 20.44
C ASP A 253 14.86 -19.62 21.18
N PRO A 254 15.93 -19.07 21.79
CA PRO A 254 15.88 -17.77 22.41
C PRO A 254 16.19 -16.68 21.38
N ASP A 255 15.37 -15.63 21.33
CA ASP A 255 15.60 -14.47 20.45
C ASP A 255 16.33 -13.35 21.20
N LEU A 256 17.08 -12.52 20.49
CA LEU A 256 17.90 -11.44 21.07
C LEU A 256 17.34 -10.08 20.70
N GLN A 257 17.30 -9.16 21.67
CA GLN A 257 17.01 -7.75 21.44
C GLN A 257 18.00 -6.84 22.15
N LEU A 258 18.25 -5.66 21.58
CA LEU A 258 19.02 -4.59 22.19
C LEU A 258 18.13 -3.39 22.52
N TYR A 259 18.29 -2.89 23.74
CA TYR A 259 17.56 -1.74 24.27
C TYR A 259 18.52 -0.63 24.68
N ASP A 260 18.30 0.57 24.14
CA ASP A 260 18.74 1.84 24.72
C ASP A 260 17.57 2.35 25.56
N PHE A 261 17.65 2.32 26.89
CA PHE A 261 16.50 2.71 27.73
C PHE A 261 16.10 4.18 27.60
N SER A 262 16.90 5.03 26.94
CA SER A 262 16.52 6.41 26.63
C SER A 262 15.70 6.52 25.34
N MET A 263 15.69 5.47 24.51
CA MET A 263 15.07 5.47 23.19
C MET A 263 14.01 4.37 23.01
N GLY A 264 14.29 3.15 23.47
CA GLY A 264 13.48 1.95 23.26
C GLY A 264 14.31 0.76 22.78
N GLN A 265 13.65 -0.18 22.09
CA GLN A 265 14.33 -1.23 21.34
C GLN A 265 15.02 -0.61 20.12
N VAL A 266 16.29 -0.96 19.87
CA VAL A 266 17.07 -0.41 18.74
C VAL A 266 17.49 -1.49 17.74
N SER A 267 17.51 -2.76 18.16
CA SER A 267 17.80 -3.90 17.31
C SER A 267 17.11 -5.14 17.89
N ALA A 268 16.72 -6.06 17.02
CA ALA A 268 16.16 -7.34 17.38
C ALA A 268 16.55 -8.37 16.31
N SER A 269 16.61 -9.63 16.72
CA SER A 269 16.98 -10.76 15.87
C SER A 269 16.23 -11.99 16.35
N GLU A 270 15.64 -12.71 15.40
CA GLU A 270 14.95 -13.97 15.60
C GLU A 270 15.36 -14.91 14.45
N GLY A 271 15.69 -16.15 14.77
CA GLY A 271 16.28 -17.09 13.82
C GLY A 271 16.18 -18.53 14.28
N TRP A 272 14.98 -19.10 14.22
CA TRP A 272 14.79 -20.52 14.50
C TRP A 272 15.68 -21.37 13.61
N MET A 273 16.56 -22.21 14.20
CA MET A 273 17.61 -23.06 13.56
C MET A 273 19.01 -22.45 13.45
N SER A 274 19.18 -21.16 13.73
CA SER A 274 20.50 -20.58 13.94
C SER A 274 20.93 -20.85 15.38
N PRO A 275 22.13 -21.37 15.66
CA PRO A 275 22.61 -21.53 17.04
C PRO A 275 23.09 -20.22 17.67
N SER A 276 22.74 -19.09 17.06
CA SER A 276 23.18 -17.77 17.46
C SER A 276 22.24 -16.69 16.97
N GLU A 277 22.14 -15.62 17.74
CA GLU A 277 21.48 -14.38 17.36
C GLU A 277 22.48 -13.23 17.33
N TYR A 278 22.25 -12.25 16.44
CA TYR A 278 23.12 -11.10 16.27
C TYR A 278 22.32 -9.80 16.30
N CYS A 279 22.70 -8.88 17.17
CA CYS A 279 22.16 -7.53 17.17
C CYS A 279 23.29 -6.50 17.16
N ALA A 280 23.09 -5.41 16.44
CA ALA A 280 24.04 -4.30 16.39
C ALA A 280 23.30 -2.97 16.31
N SER A 281 23.90 -1.93 16.87
CA SER A 281 23.34 -0.59 16.84
C SER A 281 24.42 0.47 17.04
N TYR A 282 24.19 1.64 16.46
CA TYR A 282 24.81 2.87 16.94
C TYR A 282 24.39 3.13 18.41
N ILE A 283 25.31 3.67 19.21
CA ILE A 283 25.02 4.09 20.60
C ILE A 283 24.50 5.53 20.56
N TYR A 284 23.18 5.67 20.48
CA TYR A 284 22.50 6.98 20.44
C TYR A 284 22.62 7.73 21.78
N ASN A 285 22.47 7.02 22.90
CA ASN A 285 22.59 7.59 24.24
C ASN A 285 23.58 6.79 25.11
N HIS A 286 24.42 7.50 25.87
CA HIS A 286 25.17 6.90 26.97
C HIS A 286 24.26 6.71 28.19
N GLY A 287 24.52 5.67 28.98
CA GLY A 287 23.72 5.36 30.16
C GLY A 287 23.31 3.90 30.23
N GLN A 288 22.04 3.66 30.59
CA GLN A 288 21.52 2.31 30.83
C GLN A 288 21.13 1.63 29.53
N TRP A 289 21.63 0.41 29.33
CA TRP A 289 21.37 -0.44 28.18
C TRP A 289 21.00 -1.84 28.65
N SER A 290 20.36 -2.61 27.76
CA SER A 290 20.15 -4.03 28.00
C SER A 290 20.23 -4.86 26.73
N ALA A 291 20.82 -6.03 26.84
CA ALA A 291 20.55 -7.14 25.94
C ALA A 291 19.42 -7.95 26.56
N ALA A 292 18.26 -7.97 25.93
CA ALA A 292 17.11 -8.74 26.35
C ALA A 292 17.04 -10.03 25.55
N VAL A 293 16.47 -11.06 26.18
CA VAL A 293 16.24 -12.34 25.53
C VAL A 293 14.75 -12.64 25.63
N THR A 294 14.11 -13.08 24.55
CA THR A 294 12.75 -13.68 24.50
C THR A 294 12.82 -15.18 24.18
N TYR A 295 11.68 -15.86 24.25
CA TYR A 295 11.56 -17.22 23.77
C TYR A 295 10.14 -17.38 23.26
N MET A 296 10.00 -17.50 21.96
CA MET A 296 8.81 -17.99 21.30
C MET A 296 9.26 -18.80 20.09
N PRO A 297 8.67 -19.97 19.79
CA PRO A 297 8.97 -20.65 18.54
C PRO A 297 8.68 -19.72 17.36
N THR A 298 9.69 -19.40 16.55
CA THR A 298 9.54 -18.52 15.38
C THR A 298 9.69 -19.28 14.08
N LYS A 299 9.27 -18.69 12.97
CA LYS A 299 9.46 -19.23 11.63
C LYS A 299 10.81 -18.73 11.10
N GLN A 300 11.65 -19.60 10.52
CA GLN A 300 12.77 -19.17 9.67
C GLN A 300 12.57 -19.64 8.23
N THR A 301 13.05 -18.86 7.27
CA THR A 301 13.19 -19.27 5.87
C THR A 301 14.20 -20.42 5.75
N VAL A 302 13.72 -21.65 5.61
CA VAL A 302 14.59 -22.81 5.33
C VAL A 302 14.97 -22.79 3.84
N SER A 303 16.20 -22.38 3.52
CA SER A 303 16.72 -22.51 2.15
C SER A 303 17.06 -23.97 1.83
N LEU A 304 16.24 -24.58 1.00
CA LEU A 304 16.43 -25.95 0.51
C LEU A 304 17.45 -26.06 -0.62
N ASP A 305 18.11 -24.99 -1.05
CA ASP A 305 19.32 -25.08 -1.88
C ASP A 305 20.44 -25.86 -1.14
N SER A 306 20.33 -25.95 0.19
CA SER A 306 21.13 -26.81 1.07
C SER A 306 20.80 -28.31 0.93
N TYR A 307 19.69 -28.65 0.28
CA TYR A 307 19.11 -29.99 0.15
C TYR A 307 18.64 -30.24 -1.30
N PRO A 308 19.57 -30.56 -2.24
CA PRO A 308 19.30 -30.65 -3.68
C PRO A 308 18.28 -31.73 -4.08
N ASP A 309 17.87 -32.59 -3.14
CA ASP A 309 16.80 -33.55 -3.32
C ASP A 309 15.96 -33.58 -2.03
N VAL A 310 14.97 -32.68 -1.92
CA VAL A 310 14.07 -32.52 -0.75
C VAL A 310 13.47 -33.86 -0.33
N LYS A 311 13.17 -34.72 -1.31
CA LYS A 311 12.66 -36.06 -1.09
C LYS A 311 13.69 -36.98 -0.43
N GLU A 312 14.96 -36.88 -0.79
CA GLU A 312 16.07 -37.60 -0.13
C GLU A 312 16.36 -37.03 1.25
N ALA A 313 16.24 -35.71 1.47
CA ALA A 313 16.41 -35.07 2.77
C ALA A 313 15.30 -35.45 3.76
N VAL A 314 14.03 -35.41 3.34
CA VAL A 314 12.88 -35.88 4.10
C VAL A 314 13.00 -37.39 4.36
N THR A 315 13.34 -38.18 3.33
CA THR A 315 13.54 -39.63 3.50
C THR A 315 14.71 -39.93 4.44
N SER A 316 15.80 -39.16 4.40
CA SER A 316 16.96 -39.32 5.28
C SER A 316 16.66 -38.89 6.72
N ALA A 317 15.89 -37.82 6.91
CA ALA A 317 15.41 -37.39 8.22
C ALA A 317 14.46 -38.43 8.82
N GLN A 318 13.50 -38.94 8.03
CA GLN A 318 12.59 -40.00 8.41
C GLN A 318 13.34 -41.31 8.72
N THR A 319 14.31 -41.70 7.89
CA THR A 319 15.14 -42.89 8.09
C THR A 319 16.03 -42.75 9.34
N ALA A 320 16.57 -41.55 9.62
CA ALA A 320 17.33 -41.28 10.84
C ALA A 320 16.45 -41.31 12.11
N LEU A 321 15.19 -40.88 12.00
CA LEU A 321 14.19 -41.00 13.06
C LEU A 321 13.81 -42.48 13.30
N ASP A 322 13.66 -43.27 12.24
CA ASP A 322 13.32 -44.69 12.30
C ASP A 322 14.49 -45.57 12.80
N ASP A 323 15.73 -45.30 12.39
CA ASP A 323 16.92 -46.10 12.74
C ASP A 323 17.41 -45.90 14.18
N THR A 324 17.04 -44.80 14.83
CA THR A 324 17.64 -44.46 16.13
C THR A 324 16.96 -45.11 17.33
N ASN A 325 15.74 -45.67 17.22
CA ASN A 325 14.98 -46.19 18.37
C ASN A 325 14.93 -45.19 19.55
N ARG A 326 15.22 -43.91 19.26
CA ARG A 326 15.29 -42.85 20.25
C ARG A 326 13.85 -42.43 20.43
N PRO A 327 13.29 -42.53 21.65
CA PRO A 327 11.98 -41.94 21.87
C PRO A 327 12.05 -40.49 21.40
N LEU A 328 11.02 -40.04 20.68
CA LEU A 328 10.71 -38.63 20.40
C LEU A 328 10.59 -37.90 21.75
N MET A 329 11.72 -37.71 22.42
CA MET A 329 11.79 -37.12 23.74
C MET A 329 11.67 -35.63 23.50
N GLN A 330 10.48 -35.11 23.79
CA GLN A 330 10.34 -33.70 24.08
C GLN A 330 11.45 -33.31 25.07
N PRO A 331 12.15 -32.19 24.85
CA PRO A 331 13.16 -31.74 25.79
C PRO A 331 12.54 -31.69 27.18
N SER A 332 13.15 -32.38 28.14
CA SER A 332 12.68 -32.33 29.52
C SER A 332 13.00 -30.99 30.21
N THR A 333 13.71 -30.09 29.53
CA THR A 333 14.18 -28.81 30.05
C THR A 333 13.45 -27.65 29.37
N THR A 334 12.80 -26.82 30.18
CA THR A 334 12.15 -25.56 29.79
C THR A 334 13.08 -24.36 29.93
N THR A 335 14.36 -24.59 30.22
CA THR A 335 15.34 -23.53 30.52
C THR A 335 16.35 -23.41 29.39
N ALA A 336 16.49 -22.21 28.80
CA ALA A 336 17.57 -21.85 27.88
C ALA A 336 18.75 -21.27 28.67
N ASN A 337 19.93 -21.90 28.61
CA ASN A 337 21.17 -21.31 29.11
C ASN A 337 21.89 -20.64 27.94
N TYR A 338 22.13 -19.34 28.05
CA TYR A 338 22.66 -18.53 26.96
C TYR A 338 23.87 -17.69 27.40
N ARG A 339 24.66 -17.30 26.41
CA ARG A 339 25.86 -16.50 26.52
C ARG A 339 25.76 -15.36 25.50
N ILE A 340 25.83 -14.12 25.98
CA ILE A 340 25.84 -12.93 25.12
C ILE A 340 27.22 -12.29 25.22
N ASN A 341 27.96 -12.30 24.12
CA ASN A 341 29.19 -11.54 23.98
C ASN A 341 28.83 -10.13 23.53
N VAL A 342 29.05 -9.14 24.39
CA VAL A 342 28.79 -7.73 24.09
C VAL A 342 30.11 -7.05 23.79
N GLU A 343 30.26 -6.50 22.58
CA GLU A 343 31.39 -5.69 22.15
C GLU A 343 30.96 -4.24 21.96
N THR A 344 31.79 -3.30 22.41
CA THR A 344 31.56 -1.86 22.25
C THR A 344 32.80 -1.19 21.66
N TYR A 345 32.59 -0.37 20.63
CA TYR A 345 33.64 0.29 19.88
C TYR A 345 33.68 1.79 20.17
N PRO A 346 34.83 2.33 20.62
CA PRO A 346 35.00 3.75 20.84
C PRO A 346 35.19 4.50 19.52
N GLY A 347 34.79 5.77 19.48
CA GLY A 347 34.92 6.58 18.28
C GLY A 347 34.67 8.06 18.50
N ASP A 348 34.99 8.83 17.46
CA ASP A 348 34.80 10.28 17.41
C ASP A 348 33.85 10.65 16.26
N GLU A 349 33.02 11.67 16.48
CA GLU A 349 32.08 12.20 15.49
C GLU A 349 32.69 13.39 14.74
N TYR A 350 32.40 13.44 13.45
CA TYR A 350 32.82 14.51 12.54
C TYR A 350 31.60 14.95 11.72
N ALA A 351 31.25 16.23 11.78
CA ALA A 351 30.30 16.81 10.84
C ALA A 351 30.95 16.88 9.45
N LEU A 352 30.17 16.57 8.40
CA LEU A 352 30.63 16.85 7.03
C LEU A 352 30.81 18.35 6.84
N LEU A 353 31.79 18.74 6.01
CA LEU A 353 32.07 20.15 5.76
C LEU A 353 30.99 20.82 4.92
N ASP A 354 30.38 20.04 4.03
CA ASP A 354 29.33 20.46 3.11
C ASP A 354 28.02 19.75 3.50
N SER A 355 26.91 20.49 3.43
CA SER A 355 25.58 19.87 3.51
C SER A 355 25.25 19.21 2.18
N THR A 356 24.56 18.09 2.24
CA THR A 356 24.02 17.45 1.04
C THR A 356 22.91 18.34 0.45
N PRO A 357 22.91 18.56 -0.88
CA PRO A 357 21.94 19.42 -1.54
C PRO A 357 20.60 18.72 -1.78
N TYR A 358 19.60 19.47 -2.23
CA TYR A 358 18.39 18.93 -2.84
C TYR A 358 18.72 17.91 -3.96
N SER A 359 17.96 16.82 -4.05
CA SER A 359 18.18 15.77 -5.06
C SER A 359 19.63 15.22 -5.06
N CYS A 360 20.21 15.03 -3.87
CA CYS A 360 21.55 14.46 -3.71
C CYS A 360 21.55 12.96 -3.98
N ARG A 361 22.41 12.53 -4.92
CA ARG A 361 22.52 11.15 -5.39
C ARG A 361 23.98 10.69 -5.44
N GLU A 362 24.16 9.38 -5.60
CA GLU A 362 25.48 8.74 -5.79
C GLU A 362 26.46 9.03 -4.63
N GLY A 363 25.98 9.04 -3.40
CA GLY A 363 26.79 9.32 -2.21
C GLY A 363 27.79 8.20 -1.92
N THR A 364 29.09 8.49 -2.01
CA THR A 364 30.16 7.52 -1.72
C THR A 364 31.03 8.02 -0.57
N PHE A 365 31.38 7.13 0.36
CA PHE A 365 32.25 7.40 1.50
C PHE A 365 33.36 6.36 1.57
N ARG A 366 34.63 6.78 1.61
CA ARG A 366 35.80 5.89 1.65
C ARG A 366 36.71 6.25 2.81
N LEU A 367 36.85 5.34 3.78
CA LEU A 367 37.77 5.47 4.90
C LEU A 367 39.07 4.71 4.63
N SER A 368 40.21 5.37 4.82
CA SER A 368 41.55 4.78 4.73
C SER A 368 42.43 5.25 5.89
N TRP A 369 43.45 4.46 6.27
CA TRP A 369 44.37 4.79 7.36
C TRP A 369 45.79 4.27 7.14
N ASP A 370 46.75 4.85 7.89
CA ASP A 370 48.19 4.66 7.66
C ASP A 370 48.84 3.49 8.42
N ASN A 371 48.11 2.87 9.35
CA ASN A 371 48.60 1.82 10.24
C ASN A 371 47.98 0.46 9.91
N THR A 372 48.80 -0.48 9.42
CA THR A 372 48.34 -1.83 9.07
C THR A 372 47.96 -2.69 10.28
N ASP A 373 48.39 -2.31 11.49
CA ASP A 373 48.05 -3.03 12.72
C ASP A 373 46.73 -2.52 13.34
N ALA A 374 46.12 -1.48 12.75
CA ALA A 374 44.85 -0.93 13.20
C ALA A 374 43.70 -1.34 12.29
N GLU A 375 42.52 -1.48 12.90
CA GLU A 375 41.25 -1.69 12.20
C GLU A 375 40.30 -0.56 12.57
N LEU A 376 39.86 0.20 11.56
CA LEU A 376 38.87 1.26 11.72
C LEU A 376 37.57 0.91 10.99
N GLY A 377 36.47 1.42 11.51
CA GLY A 377 35.15 1.40 10.89
C GLY A 377 34.57 2.80 10.84
N PHE A 378 33.45 2.97 10.15
CA PHE A 378 32.69 4.22 10.24
C PHE A 378 31.18 4.02 10.09
N VAL A 379 30.43 5.00 10.60
CA VAL A 379 28.97 5.06 10.50
C VAL A 379 28.59 6.42 9.96
N VAL A 380 27.72 6.46 8.94
CA VAL A 380 27.14 7.70 8.40
C VAL A 380 25.74 7.84 8.96
N ARG A 381 25.44 8.99 9.57
CA ARG A 381 24.13 9.31 10.11
C ARG A 381 23.56 10.58 9.48
N ASP A 382 22.26 10.55 9.27
CA ASP A 382 21.49 11.71 8.81
C ASP A 382 21.32 12.77 9.93
N PRO A 383 20.69 13.92 9.64
CA PRO A 383 20.42 14.95 10.65
C PRO A 383 19.52 14.50 11.81
N ALA A 384 18.59 13.56 11.58
CA ALA A 384 17.74 12.98 12.61
C ALA A 384 18.50 11.97 13.50
N GLY A 385 19.70 11.58 13.08
CA GLY A 385 20.58 10.64 13.73
C GLY A 385 20.40 9.19 13.25
N ALA A 386 19.48 8.90 12.32
CA ALA A 386 19.31 7.57 11.76
C ALA A 386 20.59 7.09 11.07
N GLU A 387 20.94 5.82 11.25
CA GLU A 387 22.11 5.23 10.59
C GLU A 387 21.78 4.93 9.13
N LEU A 388 22.36 5.70 8.21
CA LEU A 388 22.24 5.43 6.79
C LEU A 388 23.05 4.18 6.39
N GLY A 389 24.17 3.95 7.08
CA GLY A 389 24.92 2.71 6.98
C GLY A 389 26.15 2.68 7.90
N ALA A 390 26.60 1.47 8.20
CA ALA A 390 27.79 1.20 8.99
C ALA A 390 28.76 0.27 8.24
N ALA A 391 30.02 0.67 8.13
CA ALA A 391 31.10 -0.18 7.62
C ALA A 391 32.05 -0.56 8.76
N ILE A 392 31.84 -1.74 9.32
CA ILE A 392 32.51 -2.25 10.53
C ILE A 392 33.23 -3.59 10.30
N GLU A 393 33.52 -3.96 9.05
CA GLU A 393 34.14 -5.24 8.73
C GLU A 393 35.59 -5.31 9.25
N LYS A 394 35.90 -6.27 10.11
CA LYS A 394 37.25 -6.48 10.68
C LYS A 394 38.22 -7.02 9.61
N GLY A 395 39.52 -6.83 9.82
CA GLY A 395 40.58 -7.34 8.93
C GLY A 395 40.75 -6.62 7.58
N LYS A 396 40.12 -5.46 7.38
CA LYS A 396 40.30 -4.60 6.20
C LYS A 396 41.36 -3.54 6.43
N SER A 397 41.88 -2.95 5.34
CA SER A 397 42.75 -1.77 5.35
C SER A 397 42.04 -0.47 4.92
N SER A 398 40.77 -0.58 4.55
CA SER A 398 39.89 0.51 4.13
C SER A 398 38.44 0.05 4.22
N GLN A 399 37.52 0.99 4.37
CA GLN A 399 36.08 0.74 4.39
C GLN A 399 35.37 1.63 3.37
N GLU A 400 34.24 1.18 2.84
CA GLU A 400 33.45 1.93 1.87
C GLU A 400 31.94 1.78 2.13
N LEU A 401 31.19 2.87 1.96
CA LEU A 401 29.73 2.88 1.89
C LEU A 401 29.30 3.65 0.65
N ILE A 402 28.24 3.15 -0.01
CA ILE A 402 27.64 3.76 -1.20
C ILE A 402 26.13 3.86 -0.96
N PHE A 403 25.57 5.03 -1.25
CA PHE A 403 24.16 5.34 -1.13
C PHE A 403 23.64 5.86 -2.47
N ASN A 404 22.50 5.35 -2.90
CA ASN A 404 21.91 5.78 -4.17
C ASN A 404 21.35 7.20 -4.05
N ARG A 405 20.76 7.51 -2.89
CA ARG A 405 20.13 8.80 -2.58
C ARG A 405 20.55 9.28 -1.20
N MET A 406 20.59 10.60 -0.99
CA MET A 406 20.75 11.23 0.32
C MET A 406 19.76 12.39 0.41
N GLY A 407 19.01 12.50 1.51
CA GLY A 407 18.14 13.66 1.75
C GLY A 407 18.93 14.93 2.02
N GLU A 408 18.32 16.09 1.82
CA GLU A 408 18.93 17.41 2.02
C GLU A 408 19.27 17.63 3.50
N GLY A 409 20.56 17.82 3.84
CA GLY A 409 20.93 18.07 5.23
C GLY A 409 22.39 17.90 5.60
N ALA A 410 22.68 18.16 6.89
CA ALA A 410 24.00 18.09 7.49
C ALA A 410 24.25 16.72 8.14
N TYR A 411 24.96 15.84 7.42
CA TYR A 411 25.27 14.48 7.88
C TYR A 411 26.46 14.47 8.85
N THR A 412 26.48 13.46 9.71
CA THR A 412 27.57 13.20 10.66
C THR A 412 28.20 11.85 10.37
N VAL A 413 29.52 11.79 10.36
CA VAL A 413 30.28 10.55 10.25
C VAL A 413 30.98 10.24 11.56
N THR A 414 30.82 9.03 12.07
CA THR A 414 31.54 8.54 13.26
C THR A 414 32.65 7.62 12.84
N ILE A 415 33.89 7.89 13.23
CA ILE A 415 35.02 6.98 12.99
C ILE A 415 35.23 6.11 14.23
N LEU A 416 35.16 4.80 14.03
CA LEU A 416 35.22 3.77 15.07
C LEU A 416 36.58 3.09 15.10
N LYS A 417 37.07 2.76 16.30
CA LYS A 417 38.23 1.90 16.51
C LYS A 417 37.77 0.46 16.78
N LEU A 418 38.06 -0.46 15.87
CA LEU A 418 37.59 -1.85 15.92
C LEU A 418 38.57 -2.80 16.61
N ASN A 419 39.82 -2.37 16.83
CA ASN A 419 40.84 -3.14 17.53
C ASN A 419 41.76 -2.30 18.43
N ASP A 420 42.52 -2.94 19.32
CA ASP A 420 43.37 -2.28 20.32
C ASP A 420 44.77 -1.89 19.81
N ALA A 421 44.86 -1.23 18.65
CA ALA A 421 46.13 -0.75 18.10
C ALA A 421 46.94 0.10 19.11
N ALA A 422 48.27 -0.13 19.12
CA ALA A 422 49.18 0.40 20.14
C ALA A 422 49.61 1.87 19.92
N SER A 423 49.42 2.40 18.72
CA SER A 423 49.75 3.79 18.37
C SER A 423 48.50 4.53 17.89
N ASP A 424 48.59 5.86 17.89
CA ASP A 424 47.59 6.70 17.24
C ASP A 424 47.50 6.32 15.76
N VAL A 425 46.28 6.36 15.21
CA VAL A 425 45.99 5.94 13.84
C VAL A 425 45.51 7.15 13.07
N LYS A 426 46.24 7.55 12.02
CA LYS A 426 45.78 8.64 11.16
C LYS A 426 44.88 8.08 10.10
N PHE A 427 43.80 8.78 9.83
CA PHE A 427 42.85 8.39 8.81
C PHE A 427 42.52 9.55 7.88
N THR A 428 42.06 9.16 6.69
CA THR A 428 41.43 10.05 5.72
C THR A 428 40.10 9.41 5.33
N LEU A 429 39.01 10.15 5.51
CA LEU A 429 37.70 9.85 4.97
C LEU A 429 37.46 10.76 3.77
N GLU A 430 37.31 10.18 2.59
CA GLU A 430 36.91 10.88 1.37
C GLU A 430 35.41 10.67 1.13
N TYR A 431 34.74 11.69 0.63
CA TYR A 431 33.34 11.59 0.24
C TYR A 431 33.06 12.32 -1.08
N ASP A 432 32.08 11.82 -1.81
CA ASP A 432 31.58 12.39 -3.05
C ASP A 432 30.08 12.17 -3.23
N TRP A 433 29.41 13.11 -3.89
CA TRP A 433 28.00 13.01 -4.29
C TRP A 433 27.68 13.97 -5.44
N THR A 434 26.53 13.76 -6.07
CA THR A 434 26.03 14.55 -7.21
C THR A 434 24.68 15.18 -6.86
N GLN A 435 24.54 16.49 -7.04
CA GLN A 435 23.23 17.15 -7.13
C GLN A 435 22.68 16.91 -8.52
N PHE A 436 21.61 16.13 -8.63
CA PHE A 436 21.04 15.79 -9.93
C PHE A 436 20.13 16.91 -10.46
N ARG A 437 19.22 17.43 -9.62
CA ARG A 437 18.22 18.44 -9.99
C ARG A 437 18.26 19.71 -9.16
N SER A 438 17.64 20.76 -9.68
CA SER A 438 17.48 22.04 -8.97
C SER A 438 16.25 22.00 -8.05
N LYS A 439 16.32 22.68 -6.89
CA LYS A 439 15.16 22.79 -5.99
C LYS A 439 13.96 23.49 -6.65
N ALA A 440 14.24 24.45 -7.55
CA ALA A 440 13.23 25.17 -8.33
C ALA A 440 12.37 24.26 -9.22
N GLU A 441 12.90 23.11 -9.65
CA GLU A 441 12.15 22.11 -10.41
C GLU A 441 11.10 21.42 -9.53
N GLY A 442 11.50 20.96 -8.34
CA GLY A 442 10.56 20.37 -7.37
C GLY A 442 9.50 21.38 -6.90
N GLU A 443 9.92 22.61 -6.59
CA GLU A 443 9.03 23.69 -6.14
C GLU A 443 8.04 24.16 -7.22
N ALA A 444 8.37 24.01 -8.52
CA ALA A 444 7.44 24.27 -9.62
C ALA A 444 6.35 23.20 -9.72
N LEU A 445 6.74 21.92 -9.60
CA LEU A 445 5.80 20.80 -9.59
C LEU A 445 4.88 20.89 -8.36
N GLU A 446 5.45 21.17 -7.18
CA GLU A 446 4.67 21.35 -5.96
C GLU A 446 3.75 22.58 -6.02
N SER A 447 4.20 23.69 -6.61
CA SER A 447 3.33 24.87 -6.84
C SER A 447 2.11 24.52 -7.69
N ALA A 448 2.27 23.66 -8.70
CA ALA A 448 1.17 23.18 -9.52
C ALA A 448 0.26 22.21 -8.75
N ALA A 449 0.82 21.31 -7.94
CA ALA A 449 0.08 20.34 -7.14
C ALA A 449 -0.79 21.01 -6.07
N GLU A 450 -0.19 21.86 -5.24
CA GLU A 450 -0.92 22.65 -4.25
C GLU A 450 -1.92 23.61 -4.89
N GLY A 451 -1.53 24.18 -6.04
CA GLY A 451 -2.41 25.00 -6.86
C GLY A 451 -3.66 24.24 -7.33
N ALA A 452 -3.51 22.96 -7.72
CA ALA A 452 -4.61 22.11 -8.17
C ALA A 452 -5.56 21.75 -7.02
N VAL A 453 -5.03 21.40 -5.85
CA VAL A 453 -5.83 21.14 -4.65
C VAL A 453 -6.60 22.39 -4.23
N LEU A 454 -5.92 23.54 -4.12
CA LEU A 454 -6.56 24.80 -3.78
C LEU A 454 -7.64 25.17 -4.83
N ALA A 455 -7.35 24.98 -6.12
CA ALA A 455 -8.31 25.24 -7.20
C ALA A 455 -9.57 24.35 -7.09
N SER A 456 -9.40 23.08 -6.73
CA SER A 456 -10.49 22.13 -6.48
C SER A 456 -11.38 22.59 -5.32
N THR A 457 -10.78 22.96 -4.17
CA THR A 457 -11.54 23.43 -2.99
C THR A 457 -12.32 24.72 -3.24
N LEU A 458 -11.87 25.55 -4.19
CA LEU A 458 -12.46 26.83 -4.56
C LEU A 458 -13.40 26.77 -5.77
N ASN A 459 -13.53 25.61 -6.44
CA ASN A 459 -14.23 25.47 -7.72
C ASN A 459 -13.73 26.50 -8.77
N ALA A 460 -12.42 26.63 -8.89
CA ALA A 460 -11.74 27.61 -9.75
C ALA A 460 -10.82 26.90 -10.77
N PRO A 461 -10.56 27.50 -11.95
CA PRO A 461 -9.56 26.96 -12.86
C PRO A 461 -8.15 27.12 -12.28
N LEU A 462 -7.29 26.13 -12.56
CA LEU A 462 -5.83 26.24 -12.42
C LEU A 462 -5.24 26.69 -13.75
N LEU A 463 -4.42 27.74 -13.70
CA LEU A 463 -3.64 28.24 -14.84
C LEU A 463 -2.17 28.35 -14.45
N TYR A 464 -1.30 28.47 -15.44
CA TYR A 464 0.14 28.54 -15.22
C TYR A 464 0.74 29.84 -15.74
N VAL A 465 1.80 30.30 -15.08
CA VAL A 465 2.69 31.37 -15.58
C VAL A 465 4.12 30.89 -15.58
N ASP A 466 4.92 31.44 -16.49
CA ASP A 466 6.36 31.20 -16.49
C ASP A 466 7.00 32.02 -15.37
N PHE A 467 8.12 31.56 -14.80
CA PHE A 467 8.87 32.35 -13.82
C PHE A 467 9.19 33.77 -14.30
N ALA A 468 9.40 33.99 -15.60
CA ALA A 468 9.73 35.32 -16.13
C ALA A 468 8.50 36.17 -16.51
N GLU A 469 7.42 35.55 -16.98
CA GLU A 469 6.33 36.26 -17.64
C GLU A 469 4.96 35.58 -17.55
N ILE A 470 3.91 36.36 -17.87
CA ILE A 470 2.54 35.86 -17.99
C ILE A 470 2.34 35.49 -19.46
N PRO A 471 2.19 34.21 -19.82
CA PRO A 471 1.90 33.81 -21.19
C PRO A 471 0.59 34.43 -21.69
N ASP A 472 0.52 34.71 -23.00
CA ASP A 472 -0.66 35.31 -23.62
C ASP A 472 -1.90 34.42 -23.43
N GLU A 473 -1.74 33.10 -23.49
CA GLU A 473 -2.80 32.11 -23.28
C GLU A 473 -3.43 32.25 -21.88
N THR A 474 -2.59 32.40 -20.85
CA THR A 474 -3.02 32.60 -19.47
C THR A 474 -3.72 33.95 -19.30
N ALA A 475 -3.12 35.03 -19.79
CA ALA A 475 -3.70 36.37 -19.73
C ALA A 475 -5.08 36.43 -20.42
N ASN A 476 -5.19 35.90 -21.63
CA ASN A 476 -6.43 35.86 -22.40
C ASN A 476 -7.53 35.05 -21.70
N THR A 477 -7.16 33.96 -21.02
CA THR A 477 -8.11 33.11 -20.29
C THR A 477 -8.62 33.79 -19.02
N LEU A 478 -7.73 34.44 -18.26
CA LEU A 478 -8.10 35.25 -17.08
C LEU A 478 -9.10 36.34 -17.44
N GLU A 479 -8.87 37.07 -18.55
CA GLU A 479 -9.80 38.08 -19.04
C GLU A 479 -11.15 37.49 -19.48
N ARG A 480 -11.11 36.39 -20.24
CA ARG A 480 -12.32 35.75 -20.79
C ARG A 480 -13.22 35.20 -19.71
N LEU A 481 -12.66 34.58 -18.68
CA LEU A 481 -13.40 34.04 -17.55
C LEU A 481 -13.89 35.13 -16.59
N GLY A 482 -13.40 36.37 -16.72
CA GLY A 482 -13.81 37.49 -15.89
C GLY A 482 -13.31 37.39 -14.45
N VAL A 483 -12.08 36.89 -14.28
CA VAL A 483 -11.43 36.69 -12.98
C VAL A 483 -11.31 38.02 -12.24
N LYS A 484 -11.50 37.98 -10.91
CA LYS A 484 -11.40 39.15 -10.01
C LYS A 484 -10.49 38.92 -8.82
N THR A 485 -10.23 37.66 -8.48
CA THR A 485 -9.33 37.26 -7.40
C THR A 485 -8.41 36.16 -7.91
N ILE A 486 -7.13 36.28 -7.63
CA ILE A 486 -6.08 35.36 -8.04
C ILE A 486 -5.37 34.87 -6.78
N HIS A 487 -5.31 33.56 -6.62
CA HIS A 487 -4.39 32.89 -5.70
C HIS A 487 -3.16 32.53 -6.51
N PHE A 488 -2.05 33.22 -6.27
CA PHE A 488 -0.80 33.04 -7.00
C PHE A 488 0.13 32.14 -6.17
N VAL A 489 0.39 30.93 -6.65
CA VAL A 489 1.25 29.95 -5.97
C VAL A 489 2.64 30.01 -6.60
N ASN A 490 3.65 30.32 -5.80
CA ASN A 490 5.02 30.61 -6.21
C ASN A 490 5.99 30.08 -5.13
N LEU A 491 5.89 28.78 -4.79
CA LEU A 491 6.68 28.18 -3.72
C LEU A 491 8.18 28.35 -3.99
N GLY A 492 8.93 28.73 -2.96
CA GLY A 492 10.35 29.06 -3.08
C GLY A 492 10.65 30.43 -3.70
N GLY A 493 9.64 31.15 -4.19
CA GLY A 493 9.76 32.53 -4.66
C GLY A 493 10.56 32.70 -5.96
N HIS A 494 10.47 31.74 -6.88
CA HIS A 494 11.27 31.72 -8.13
C HIS A 494 10.80 32.71 -9.20
N ALA A 495 9.53 33.09 -9.20
CA ALA A 495 9.00 34.03 -10.18
C ALA A 495 9.61 35.44 -10.07
N ASP A 496 9.63 36.19 -11.19
CA ASP A 496 10.05 37.59 -11.21
C ASP A 496 9.23 38.40 -10.19
N LYS A 497 9.92 39.21 -9.38
CA LYS A 497 9.32 39.99 -8.28
C LYS A 497 8.19 40.93 -8.72
N ASN A 498 8.09 41.25 -10.01
CA ASN A 498 7.01 42.08 -10.55
C ASN A 498 5.84 41.26 -11.10
N LEU A 499 5.93 39.93 -11.17
CA LEU A 499 4.91 39.07 -11.79
C LEU A 499 3.58 39.15 -11.05
N ALA A 500 3.59 39.07 -9.71
CA ALA A 500 2.40 39.29 -8.88
C ALA A 500 1.77 40.70 -9.13
N SER A 501 2.61 41.72 -9.32
CA SER A 501 2.15 43.08 -9.67
C SER A 501 1.54 43.14 -11.07
N LYS A 502 2.08 42.40 -12.05
CA LYS A 502 1.50 42.30 -13.41
C LYS A 502 0.16 41.57 -13.37
N LEU A 503 0.05 40.47 -12.60
CA LEU A 503 -1.20 39.72 -12.41
C LEU A 503 -2.31 40.59 -11.79
N SER A 504 -1.96 41.63 -11.02
CA SER A 504 -2.92 42.56 -10.43
C SER A 504 -3.76 43.35 -11.47
N ALA A 505 -3.34 43.36 -12.74
CA ALA A 505 -4.12 43.90 -13.85
C ALA A 505 -5.43 43.14 -14.08
N PHE A 506 -5.48 41.85 -13.73
CA PHE A 506 -6.66 40.99 -13.93
C PHE A 506 -7.53 40.91 -12.66
N GLY A 507 -6.95 41.00 -11.46
CA GLY A 507 -7.70 40.90 -10.21
C GLY A 507 -6.88 41.13 -8.94
N LYS A 508 -7.51 40.99 -7.77
CA LYS A 508 -6.80 41.04 -6.48
C LYS A 508 -5.93 39.78 -6.33
N VAL A 509 -4.62 39.94 -6.19
CA VAL A 509 -3.67 38.84 -6.03
C VAL A 509 -3.38 38.58 -4.55
N THR A 510 -3.36 37.31 -4.15
CA THR A 510 -2.77 36.80 -2.90
C THR A 510 -1.69 35.80 -3.30
N GLU A 511 -0.44 36.07 -2.94
CA GLU A 511 0.71 35.24 -3.27
C GLU A 511 1.01 34.27 -2.12
N TYR A 512 1.40 33.04 -2.46
CA TYR A 512 1.87 32.00 -1.56
C TYR A 512 3.25 31.58 -2.03
N ASP A 513 4.30 32.00 -1.34
CA ASP A 513 5.70 31.63 -1.60
C ASP A 513 6.29 30.71 -0.52
N ASP A 514 5.51 30.43 0.53
CA ASP A 514 5.82 29.56 1.65
C ASP A 514 4.86 28.35 1.69
N TYR A 515 5.43 27.16 1.95
CA TYR A 515 4.71 25.90 2.00
C TYR A 515 3.62 25.89 3.09
N LEU A 516 3.97 26.32 4.30
CA LEU A 516 3.06 26.29 5.44
C LEU A 516 1.88 27.24 5.24
N GLU A 517 2.09 28.37 4.55
CA GLU A 517 1.00 29.29 4.22
C GLU A 517 -0.06 28.66 3.30
N ILE A 518 0.34 27.92 2.26
CA ILE A 518 -0.61 27.26 1.35
C ILE A 518 -1.23 26.00 1.99
N TYR A 519 -0.45 25.22 2.74
CA TYR A 519 -0.97 24.06 3.47
C TYR A 519 -2.03 24.50 4.49
N SER A 520 -1.71 25.52 5.30
CA SER A 520 -2.66 26.13 6.25
C SER A 520 -3.87 26.71 5.53
N LYS A 521 -3.70 27.23 4.31
CA LYS A 521 -4.81 27.77 3.53
C LYS A 521 -5.78 26.66 3.12
N ILE A 522 -5.28 25.53 2.62
CA ILE A 522 -6.10 24.36 2.27
C ILE A 522 -6.78 23.81 3.52
N GLN A 523 -6.01 23.53 4.57
CA GLN A 523 -6.54 23.05 5.87
C GLN A 523 -7.62 23.99 6.42
N SER A 524 -7.47 25.31 6.31
CA SER A 524 -8.48 26.27 6.78
C SER A 524 -9.82 26.22 6.02
N ILE A 525 -9.82 25.72 4.79
CA ILE A 525 -11.03 25.57 3.96
C ILE A 525 -11.71 24.23 4.26
N THR A 526 -10.92 23.17 4.38
CA THR A 526 -11.41 21.78 4.42
C THR A 526 -11.59 21.26 5.84
N GLY A 527 -10.78 21.76 6.78
CA GLY A 527 -10.71 21.31 8.17
C GLY A 527 -10.05 19.94 8.37
N GLN A 528 -9.30 19.46 7.38
CA GLN A 528 -8.73 18.10 7.36
C GLN A 528 -7.25 18.11 7.75
N ASN A 529 -6.80 17.01 8.36
CA ASN A 529 -5.42 16.82 8.81
C ASN A 529 -4.73 15.63 8.12
N ASP A 530 -5.39 15.03 7.13
CA ASP A 530 -4.81 13.96 6.33
C ASP A 530 -3.50 14.43 5.67
N LEU A 531 -2.65 13.47 5.31
CA LEU A 531 -1.33 13.71 4.75
C LEU A 531 -1.14 12.83 3.51
N ILE A 532 -0.94 13.46 2.35
CA ILE A 532 -0.65 12.76 1.11
C ILE A 532 0.83 12.94 0.77
N PHE A 533 1.64 11.90 0.99
CA PHE A 533 3.06 11.90 0.67
C PHE A 533 3.29 11.45 -0.77
N THR A 534 4.20 12.14 -1.47
CA THR A 534 4.69 11.73 -2.78
C THR A 534 6.11 12.23 -3.00
N THR A 535 6.68 11.92 -4.15
CA THR A 535 8.02 12.36 -4.56
C THR A 535 8.00 12.92 -5.98
N VAL A 536 8.88 13.88 -6.24
CA VAL A 536 9.19 14.41 -7.57
C VAL A 536 10.41 13.76 -8.19
N ASP A 537 11.02 12.79 -7.50
CA ASP A 537 11.98 11.89 -8.14
C ASP A 537 11.29 11.09 -9.26
N PRO A 538 11.99 10.82 -10.37
CA PRO A 538 11.44 10.04 -11.47
C PRO A 538 11.10 8.62 -11.04
N TRP A 539 10.06 8.05 -11.64
CA TRP A 539 9.69 6.66 -11.41
C TRP A 539 10.83 5.69 -11.78
N SER A 540 11.27 4.93 -10.78
CA SER A 540 12.29 3.89 -10.90
C SER A 540 11.68 2.57 -11.37
N TYR A 541 11.44 2.43 -12.67
CA TYR A 541 10.80 1.24 -13.23
C TYR A 541 11.62 -0.03 -13.00
N TRP A 542 10.93 -1.16 -12.85
CA TRP A 542 11.52 -2.46 -12.60
C TRP A 542 10.85 -3.54 -13.44
N LEU A 543 11.58 -4.63 -13.68
CA LEU A 543 11.10 -5.79 -14.42
C LEU A 543 10.81 -6.95 -13.47
N ALA A 544 9.83 -7.77 -13.81
CA ALA A 544 9.45 -8.95 -13.03
C ALA A 544 10.68 -9.83 -12.73
N GLU A 545 10.66 -10.51 -11.58
CA GLU A 545 11.75 -11.39 -11.08
C GLU A 545 13.07 -10.69 -10.70
N LYS A 546 13.31 -9.43 -11.10
CA LYS A 546 14.57 -8.73 -10.81
C LYS A 546 14.69 -8.23 -9.37
N LEU A 547 13.56 -7.81 -8.77
CA LEU A 547 13.49 -7.24 -7.40
C LEU A 547 14.52 -6.12 -7.17
N GLN A 548 14.68 -5.26 -8.18
CA GLN A 548 15.55 -4.08 -8.18
C GLN A 548 15.11 -3.15 -9.33
N PRO A 549 15.46 -1.85 -9.30
CA PRO A 549 15.28 -0.96 -10.43
C PRO A 549 16.00 -1.46 -11.69
N GLU A 550 15.37 -1.30 -12.84
CA GLU A 550 15.99 -1.50 -14.17
C GLU A 550 16.49 -0.17 -14.77
N GLY A 551 15.81 0.93 -14.46
CA GLY A 551 16.19 2.28 -14.83
C GLY A 551 15.21 3.30 -14.26
N GLU A 552 15.30 4.54 -14.72
CA GLU A 552 14.37 5.63 -14.36
C GLU A 552 13.73 6.19 -15.63
N GLU A 553 12.46 6.59 -15.52
CA GLU A 553 11.72 7.32 -16.56
C GLU A 553 11.70 8.82 -16.19
N PRO A 554 12.60 9.67 -16.73
CA PRO A 554 12.96 10.97 -16.14
C PRO A 554 11.81 11.95 -15.84
N TYR A 555 10.72 11.88 -16.62
CA TYR A 555 9.58 12.78 -16.48
C TYR A 555 8.31 12.09 -16.00
N ALA A 556 8.37 10.79 -15.70
CA ALA A 556 7.24 10.07 -15.13
C ALA A 556 7.22 10.28 -13.61
N THR A 557 6.26 11.05 -13.10
CA THR A 557 6.13 11.32 -11.66
C THR A 557 4.79 10.84 -11.10
N PHE A 558 4.70 10.77 -9.78
CA PHE A 558 3.47 10.40 -9.06
C PHE A 558 2.63 11.62 -8.63
N ILE A 559 3.10 12.83 -8.92
CA ILE A 559 2.55 14.06 -8.32
C ILE A 559 1.13 14.38 -8.81
N GLY A 560 0.81 14.10 -10.07
CA GLY A 560 -0.53 14.28 -10.62
C GLY A 560 -1.59 13.43 -9.89
N PRO A 561 -1.41 12.09 -9.83
CA PRO A 561 -2.26 11.20 -9.05
C PRO A 561 -2.31 11.57 -7.56
N ALA A 562 -1.18 11.93 -6.95
CA ALA A 562 -1.14 12.37 -5.54
C ALA A 562 -1.99 13.62 -5.31
N ALA A 563 -1.88 14.64 -6.16
CA ALA A 563 -2.70 15.86 -6.07
C ALA A 563 -4.20 15.59 -6.29
N TYR A 564 -4.55 14.63 -7.13
CA TYR A 564 -5.95 14.21 -7.31
C TYR A 564 -6.50 13.56 -6.04
N LEU A 565 -5.74 12.68 -5.39
CA LEU A 565 -6.11 12.10 -4.09
C LEU A 565 -6.21 13.18 -3.01
N ALA A 566 -5.24 14.09 -2.93
CA ALA A 566 -5.25 15.20 -1.98
C ALA A 566 -6.45 16.14 -2.16
N ALA A 567 -6.92 16.36 -3.39
CA ALA A 567 -8.15 17.09 -3.65
C ALA A 567 -9.41 16.39 -3.08
N HIS A 568 -9.41 15.05 -3.08
CA HIS A 568 -10.46 14.23 -2.47
C HIS A 568 -10.40 14.22 -0.95
N HIS A 569 -9.21 14.15 -0.34
CA HIS A 569 -9.00 14.26 1.11
C HIS A 569 -9.07 15.70 1.63
N GLY A 570 -9.00 16.70 0.74
CA GLY A 570 -8.96 18.10 1.15
C GLY A 570 -7.68 18.45 1.92
N SER A 571 -6.59 17.78 1.55
CA SER A 571 -5.26 17.85 2.17
C SER A 571 -4.25 18.44 1.18
N PRO A 572 -3.18 19.11 1.65
CA PRO A 572 -2.01 19.37 0.79
C PRO A 572 -1.32 18.07 0.35
N VAL A 573 -0.45 18.20 -0.65
CA VAL A 573 0.50 17.21 -1.14
C VAL A 573 1.87 17.48 -0.51
N MET A 574 2.30 16.57 0.36
CA MET A 574 3.61 16.63 1.01
C MET A 574 4.66 15.99 0.08
N VAL A 575 5.33 16.81 -0.74
CA VAL A 575 6.44 16.35 -1.59
C VAL A 575 7.68 16.13 -0.71
N VAL A 576 8.08 14.87 -0.49
CA VAL A 576 9.14 14.55 0.48
C VAL A 576 10.49 15.20 0.13
N ASP A 577 10.75 15.48 -1.14
CA ASP A 577 12.03 15.98 -1.64
C ASP A 577 12.27 17.46 -1.30
N THR A 578 11.21 18.27 -1.19
CA THR A 578 11.32 19.73 -1.01
C THR A 578 11.52 20.13 0.46
N HIS A 579 11.23 19.21 1.39
CA HIS A 579 11.38 19.36 2.84
C HIS A 579 12.55 18.55 3.37
N PRO A 580 13.63 19.16 3.89
CA PRO A 580 14.76 18.46 4.51
C PRO A 580 14.34 17.40 5.54
N GLU A 581 13.39 17.75 6.41
CA GLU A 581 12.83 16.92 7.47
C GLU A 581 12.14 15.65 6.95
N LEU A 582 11.68 15.65 5.70
CA LEU A 582 11.07 14.48 5.05
C LEU A 582 12.06 13.76 4.12
N SER A 583 12.91 14.51 3.41
CA SER A 583 13.83 13.97 2.42
C SER A 583 14.87 13.02 3.02
N CYS A 584 15.35 13.29 4.24
CA CYS A 584 16.30 12.43 4.94
C CYS A 584 15.67 11.07 5.34
N PRO A 585 14.54 11.04 6.06
CA PRO A 585 13.77 9.82 6.28
C PRO A 585 13.44 9.06 4.99
N ALA A 586 12.92 9.73 3.96
CA ALA A 586 12.56 9.08 2.70
C ALA A 586 13.78 8.43 2.03
N ALA A 587 14.92 9.13 1.98
CA ALA A 587 16.17 8.58 1.47
C ALA A 587 16.65 7.37 2.29
N TRP A 588 16.48 7.36 3.61
CA TRP A 588 16.82 6.21 4.45
C TRP A 588 15.99 4.98 4.06
N HIS A 589 14.67 5.11 4.03
CA HIS A 589 13.75 4.02 3.68
C HIS A 589 14.00 3.49 2.27
N THR A 590 14.24 4.38 1.31
CA THR A 590 14.54 4.01 -0.08
C THR A 590 15.90 3.29 -0.20
N ASN A 591 16.95 3.75 0.47
CA ASN A 591 18.24 3.04 0.45
C ASN A 591 18.16 1.67 1.15
N ASP A 592 17.48 1.57 2.30
CA ASP A 592 17.29 0.30 3.02
C ASP A 592 16.59 -0.71 2.11
N TRP A 593 15.50 -0.30 1.46
CA TRP A 593 14.77 -1.17 0.53
C TRP A 593 15.61 -1.55 -0.70
N LEU A 594 16.33 -0.61 -1.33
CA LEU A 594 17.18 -0.90 -2.48
C LEU A 594 18.26 -1.95 -2.18
N GLN A 595 18.81 -1.92 -0.96
CA GLN A 595 19.81 -2.89 -0.53
C GLN A 595 19.20 -4.26 -0.21
N LYS A 596 17.97 -4.27 0.34
CA LYS A 596 17.35 -5.47 0.93
C LYS A 596 16.20 -6.06 0.13
N ALA A 597 15.71 -5.45 -0.95
CA ALA A 597 14.53 -5.91 -1.69
C ALA A 597 14.66 -7.37 -2.17
N LYS A 598 15.88 -7.84 -2.43
CA LYS A 598 16.16 -9.24 -2.81
C LYS A 598 16.24 -10.20 -1.62
N SER A 599 16.96 -9.82 -0.56
CA SER A 599 17.14 -10.66 0.62
C SER A 599 15.90 -10.70 1.50
N ARG A 600 15.11 -9.62 1.47
CA ARG A 600 13.98 -9.35 2.35
C ARG A 600 14.41 -9.37 3.82
N ASP A 601 15.61 -8.85 4.09
CA ASP A 601 16.06 -8.61 5.46
C ASP A 601 15.21 -7.50 6.08
N PHE A 602 15.01 -7.58 7.40
CA PHE A 602 14.19 -6.62 8.13
C PHE A 602 14.87 -5.23 8.25
N PRO A 603 14.09 -4.14 8.31
CA PRO A 603 14.62 -2.80 8.57
C PRO A 603 15.14 -2.68 10.01
N SER A 604 16.09 -1.75 10.23
CA SER A 604 16.62 -1.47 11.58
C SER A 604 15.55 -0.87 12.48
N VAL A 605 15.27 -1.50 13.63
CA VAL A 605 14.28 -1.01 14.60
C VAL A 605 14.61 0.42 15.07
N GLY A 606 15.88 0.69 15.41
CA GLY A 606 16.29 2.01 15.86
C GLY A 606 16.12 3.08 14.77
N CYS A 607 16.44 2.76 13.52
CA CYS A 607 16.27 3.73 12.44
C CYS A 607 14.81 4.00 12.12
N MET A 608 13.94 2.97 12.12
CA MET A 608 12.48 3.14 11.95
C MET A 608 11.89 4.10 12.99
N VAL A 609 12.37 4.04 14.24
CA VAL A 609 11.96 4.97 15.31
C VAL A 609 12.46 6.40 15.04
N LEU A 610 13.72 6.56 14.62
CA LEU A 610 14.30 7.89 14.39
C LEU A 610 13.68 8.59 13.18
N THR A 611 13.52 7.87 12.06
CA THR A 611 12.89 8.41 10.86
C THR A 611 11.43 8.75 11.12
N GLY A 612 10.68 7.88 11.81
CA GLY A 612 9.29 8.15 12.20
C GLY A 612 9.14 9.38 13.10
N ARG A 613 10.00 9.54 14.11
CA ARG A 613 10.01 10.71 15.00
C ARG A 613 10.32 12.01 14.25
N GLU A 614 11.20 11.96 13.26
CA GLU A 614 11.52 13.13 12.43
C GLU A 614 10.35 13.54 11.54
N VAL A 615 9.70 12.57 10.88
CA VAL A 615 8.49 12.84 10.07
C VAL A 615 7.38 13.42 10.96
N TYR A 616 7.13 12.84 12.14
CA TYR A 616 6.11 13.36 13.05
C TYR A 616 6.46 14.73 13.64
N ARG A 617 7.75 15.03 13.81
CA ARG A 617 8.19 16.38 14.18
C ARG A 617 7.76 17.39 13.13
N PHE A 618 7.98 17.09 11.85
CA PHE A 618 7.51 17.92 10.73
C PHE A 618 5.97 18.04 10.72
N VAL A 619 5.25 16.93 10.86
CA VAL A 619 3.76 16.93 10.85
C VAL A 619 3.20 17.83 11.96
N ASN A 620 3.72 17.72 13.18
CA ASN A 620 3.32 18.56 14.29
C ASN A 620 3.73 20.03 14.11
N GLU A 621 4.96 20.31 13.65
CA GLU A 621 5.43 21.67 13.39
C GLU A 621 4.64 22.35 12.25
N SER A 622 4.15 21.58 11.29
CA SER A 622 3.32 22.04 10.17
C SER A 622 1.84 22.22 10.55
N GLY A 623 1.43 21.78 11.74
CA GLY A 623 0.05 21.92 12.24
C GLY A 623 -0.93 20.84 11.75
N PHE A 624 -0.43 19.69 11.32
CA PHE A 624 -1.23 18.56 10.84
C PHE A 624 -1.38 17.42 11.88
N ASP A 625 -0.65 17.48 13.01
CA ASP A 625 -0.89 16.60 14.17
C ASP A 625 -2.12 17.10 14.95
N GLY A 626 -3.29 16.57 14.61
CA GLY A 626 -4.60 17.02 15.05
C GLY A 626 -5.22 16.21 16.18
N GLU A 627 -6.53 16.37 16.39
CA GLU A 627 -7.28 15.48 17.27
C GLU A 627 -7.67 14.20 16.52
N GLY A 628 -7.18 13.05 16.99
CA GLY A 628 -7.42 11.76 16.35
C GLY A 628 -6.12 11.15 15.85
N ARG A 629 -6.21 10.32 14.81
CA ARG A 629 -5.06 9.85 14.05
C ARG A 629 -5.27 10.30 12.61
N GLU A 630 -4.24 10.83 12.00
CA GLU A 630 -4.27 11.28 10.61
C GLU A 630 -4.21 10.08 9.67
N SER A 631 -4.95 10.16 8.56
CA SER A 631 -4.71 9.30 7.42
C SER A 631 -3.44 9.73 6.71
N MET A 632 -2.52 8.79 6.52
CA MET A 632 -1.22 9.04 5.91
C MET A 632 -1.07 8.16 4.67
N ILE A 633 -1.14 8.76 3.49
CA ILE A 633 -1.18 8.01 2.23
C ILE A 633 0.07 8.29 1.41
N THR A 634 0.86 7.25 1.14
CA THR A 634 2.03 7.31 0.27
C THR A 634 1.62 6.98 -1.17
N VAL A 635 1.84 7.92 -2.10
CA VAL A 635 1.64 7.72 -3.55
C VAL A 635 3.01 7.69 -4.23
N ALA A 636 3.60 6.50 -4.29
CA ALA A 636 4.90 6.23 -4.89
C ALA A 636 5.13 4.71 -5.03
N ASP A 637 5.94 4.31 -6.02
CA ASP A 637 6.37 2.92 -6.14
C ASP A 637 7.47 2.57 -5.11
N GLN A 638 7.70 1.27 -4.94
CA GLN A 638 8.58 0.69 -3.91
C GLN A 638 10.03 1.19 -3.92
N PHE A 639 10.53 1.66 -5.06
CA PHE A 639 11.92 2.13 -5.22
C PHE A 639 12.07 3.65 -5.20
N ASP A 640 10.96 4.37 -5.14
CA ASP A 640 10.95 5.83 -5.11
C ASP A 640 10.74 6.32 -3.66
N ILE A 641 9.79 5.72 -2.94
CA ILE A 641 9.73 5.77 -1.47
C ILE A 641 9.74 4.35 -0.94
N GLY A 642 10.80 3.97 -0.24
CA GLY A 642 11.00 2.61 0.25
C GLY A 642 9.85 2.10 1.12
N VAL A 643 9.50 0.84 0.92
CA VAL A 643 8.40 0.10 1.58
C VAL A 643 8.37 0.25 3.11
N PRO A 644 9.50 0.17 3.85
CA PRO A 644 9.46 0.32 5.31
C PRO A 644 8.92 1.67 5.81
N TRP A 645 8.78 2.69 4.94
CA TRP A 645 8.20 3.99 5.28
C TRP A 645 6.83 3.83 5.95
N ASP A 646 5.91 3.09 5.33
CA ASP A 646 4.51 3.02 5.79
C ASP A 646 4.38 2.22 7.09
N ARG A 647 5.22 1.19 7.26
CA ARG A 647 5.22 0.33 8.44
C ARG A 647 5.68 1.04 9.72
N VAL A 648 6.32 2.21 9.62
CA VAL A 648 6.72 3.02 10.79
C VAL A 648 5.51 3.56 11.55
N PHE A 649 4.46 3.96 10.84
CA PHE A 649 3.41 4.82 11.39
C PHE A 649 2.23 4.15 12.13
N PRO A 650 1.94 2.84 12.04
CA PRO A 650 0.92 2.21 12.86
C PRO A 650 1.13 2.54 14.35
N GLY A 651 0.05 2.93 15.02
CA GLY A 651 0.07 3.46 16.38
C GLY A 651 -0.05 4.97 16.47
N ALA A 652 0.53 5.70 15.51
CA ALA A 652 0.48 7.16 15.45
C ALA A 652 -0.46 7.67 14.36
N ALA A 653 -0.43 7.09 13.15
CA ALA A 653 -1.33 7.41 12.04
C ALA A 653 -2.04 6.16 11.51
N LEU A 654 -2.92 6.36 10.53
CA LEU A 654 -3.47 5.31 9.67
C LEU A 654 -2.71 5.31 8.34
N PRO A 655 -1.62 4.53 8.19
CA PRO A 655 -0.84 4.51 6.95
C PRO A 655 -1.52 3.67 5.86
N GLY A 656 -1.41 4.12 4.62
CA GLY A 656 -1.72 3.34 3.43
C GLY A 656 -0.85 3.72 2.24
N ARG A 657 -0.66 2.79 1.30
CA ARG A 657 0.16 3.01 0.10
C ARG A 657 -0.59 2.73 -1.19
N ILE A 658 -0.45 3.63 -2.16
CA ILE A 658 -0.80 3.41 -3.56
C ILE A 658 0.49 3.35 -4.39
N MET A 659 0.75 2.22 -5.05
CA MET A 659 2.00 1.93 -5.76
C MET A 659 1.79 1.35 -7.16
N GLY A 660 2.89 1.08 -7.88
CA GLY A 660 2.92 0.65 -9.28
C GLY A 660 3.48 1.75 -10.20
N THR A 661 3.18 1.69 -11.50
CA THR A 661 3.50 2.83 -12.38
C THR A 661 2.64 4.05 -12.02
N PRO A 662 2.99 5.28 -12.44
CA PRO A 662 2.09 6.43 -12.32
C PRO A 662 0.69 6.22 -12.94
N VAL A 663 0.60 5.37 -13.96
CA VAL A 663 -0.67 4.96 -14.58
C VAL A 663 -1.44 4.03 -13.65
N ASP A 664 -0.75 3.08 -13.00
CA ASP A 664 -1.36 2.18 -12.00
C ASP A 664 -1.95 2.98 -10.82
N THR A 665 -1.20 3.95 -10.29
CA THR A 665 -1.66 4.75 -9.14
C THR A 665 -2.89 5.59 -9.50
N GLY A 666 -2.95 6.18 -10.70
CA GLY A 666 -4.08 7.00 -11.15
C GLY A 666 -5.42 6.26 -11.13
N TYR A 667 -5.51 5.07 -11.74
CA TYR A 667 -6.75 4.31 -11.73
C TYR A 667 -7.03 3.65 -10.37
N TRP A 668 -6.00 3.32 -9.59
CA TRP A 668 -6.19 2.69 -8.29
C TRP A 668 -6.72 3.69 -7.26
N ILE A 669 -6.26 4.93 -7.28
CA ILE A 669 -6.85 6.06 -6.54
C ILE A 669 -8.31 6.24 -6.95
N CYS A 670 -8.61 6.30 -8.25
CA CYS A 670 -10.00 6.42 -8.71
C CYS A 670 -10.86 5.24 -8.21
N ARG A 671 -10.32 4.02 -8.15
CA ARG A 671 -11.03 2.86 -7.63
C ARG A 671 -11.35 2.97 -6.13
N ASN A 672 -10.44 3.53 -5.33
CA ASN A 672 -10.69 3.81 -3.91
C ASN A 672 -11.74 4.91 -3.72
N VAL A 673 -11.57 6.05 -4.40
CA VAL A 673 -12.49 7.19 -4.35
C VAL A 673 -13.91 6.81 -4.75
N PHE A 674 -14.06 6.09 -5.86
CA PHE A 674 -15.37 5.68 -6.40
C PHE A 674 -15.79 4.30 -5.93
N TYR A 675 -15.10 3.68 -4.96
CA TYR A 675 -15.50 2.37 -4.41
C TYR A 675 -16.97 2.31 -4.01
N PRO A 676 -17.56 3.34 -3.37
CA PRO A 676 -18.98 3.35 -3.03
C PRO A 676 -19.93 3.17 -4.21
N ALA A 677 -19.51 3.53 -5.43
CA ALA A 677 -20.25 3.27 -6.66
C ALA A 677 -19.80 1.97 -7.36
N LEU A 678 -18.49 1.77 -7.49
CA LEU A 678 -17.92 0.69 -8.29
C LEU A 678 -18.17 -0.70 -7.70
N VAL A 679 -18.34 -0.83 -6.37
CA VAL A 679 -18.64 -2.12 -5.74
C VAL A 679 -19.94 -2.75 -6.27
N PHE A 680 -20.91 -1.93 -6.72
CA PHE A 680 -22.19 -2.41 -7.28
C PHE A 680 -22.05 -3.04 -8.67
N GLN A 681 -20.93 -2.82 -9.35
CA GLN A 681 -20.62 -3.51 -10.60
C GLN A 681 -20.10 -4.93 -10.37
N ASN A 682 -19.75 -5.28 -9.12
CA ASN A 682 -19.31 -6.61 -8.76
C ASN A 682 -20.48 -7.61 -8.86
N PRO A 683 -20.36 -8.68 -9.67
CA PRO A 683 -21.41 -9.69 -9.75
C PRO A 683 -21.71 -10.40 -8.42
N GLY A 684 -20.81 -10.33 -7.44
CA GLY A 684 -21.03 -10.79 -6.06
C GLY A 684 -22.08 -9.98 -5.28
N MET A 685 -22.48 -8.80 -5.76
CA MET A 685 -23.59 -8.02 -5.18
C MET A 685 -24.97 -8.60 -5.49
N ALA A 686 -25.08 -9.51 -6.46
CA ALA A 686 -26.33 -10.16 -6.80
C ALA A 686 -26.73 -11.21 -5.75
N HIS A 687 -28.02 -11.22 -5.37
CA HIS A 687 -28.56 -12.24 -4.49
C HIS A 687 -28.57 -13.63 -5.14
N GLY A 688 -28.14 -14.65 -4.39
CA GLY A 688 -28.00 -16.02 -4.86
C GLY A 688 -26.95 -16.16 -5.95
N ALA A 689 -25.74 -15.66 -5.72
CA ALA A 689 -24.62 -15.83 -6.63
C ALA A 689 -24.09 -17.28 -6.54
N SER A 690 -23.85 -17.93 -7.68
CA SER A 690 -23.31 -19.31 -7.71
C SER A 690 -21.79 -19.31 -7.51
N ARG A 691 -21.31 -20.00 -6.49
CA ARG A 691 -19.88 -20.13 -6.16
C ARG A 691 -19.49 -21.58 -5.91
N ILE A 692 -18.23 -21.91 -6.12
CA ILE A 692 -17.68 -23.26 -5.92
C ILE A 692 -17.13 -23.33 -4.50
N THR A 693 -17.64 -24.25 -3.67
CA THR A 693 -17.09 -24.54 -2.35
C THR A 693 -16.43 -25.92 -2.30
N GLY A 694 -15.40 -26.04 -1.47
CA GLY A 694 -14.64 -27.27 -1.29
C GLY A 694 -15.38 -28.38 -0.54
N SER A 695 -14.86 -29.60 -0.64
CA SER A 695 -15.37 -30.78 0.06
C SER A 695 -15.04 -30.76 1.54
N HIS A 696 -15.85 -31.48 2.33
CA HIS A 696 -15.61 -31.72 3.75
C HIS A 696 -15.30 -33.20 3.99
N SER A 697 -14.34 -33.48 4.87
CA SER A 697 -14.00 -34.82 5.32
C SER A 697 -13.85 -34.96 6.82
N ASP A 698 -14.04 -36.20 7.28
CA ASP A 698 -13.91 -36.64 8.67
C ASP A 698 -13.37 -38.08 8.72
N ILE A 699 -12.64 -38.40 9.78
CA ILE A 699 -12.09 -39.73 10.08
C ILE A 699 -12.78 -40.29 11.30
N ASP A 700 -13.47 -41.43 11.14
CA ASP A 700 -14.07 -42.13 12.28
C ASP A 700 -12.95 -42.60 13.25
N PRO A 701 -12.92 -42.11 14.50
CA PRO A 701 -11.84 -42.41 15.44
C PRO A 701 -11.82 -43.88 15.90
N LEU A 702 -12.91 -44.63 15.71
CA LEU A 702 -13.00 -46.05 16.08
C LEU A 702 -12.58 -46.97 14.93
N THR A 703 -12.85 -46.58 13.68
CA THR A 703 -12.65 -47.45 12.51
C THR A 703 -11.52 -47.00 11.60
N GLY A 704 -11.07 -45.74 11.72
CA GLY A 704 -10.14 -45.10 10.80
C GLY A 704 -10.73 -44.87 9.40
N ALA A 705 -12.05 -44.99 9.24
CA ALA A 705 -12.70 -44.80 7.95
C ALA A 705 -12.71 -43.32 7.57
N PHE A 706 -12.11 -43.01 6.41
CA PHE A 706 -12.14 -41.67 5.82
C PHE A 706 -13.45 -41.47 5.05
N SER A 707 -14.18 -40.41 5.39
CA SER A 707 -15.46 -40.06 4.76
C SER A 707 -15.38 -38.68 4.13
N ILE A 708 -15.98 -38.51 2.94
CA ILE A 708 -15.99 -37.26 2.20
C ILE A 708 -17.44 -36.89 1.86
N ILE A 709 -17.81 -35.67 2.20
CA ILE A 709 -18.97 -34.96 1.70
C ILE A 709 -18.46 -34.07 0.55
N PRO A 710 -18.79 -34.39 -0.71
CA PRO A 710 -18.29 -33.62 -1.85
C PRO A 710 -18.69 -32.15 -1.78
N GLY A 711 -17.76 -31.29 -2.19
CA GLY A 711 -18.04 -29.88 -2.46
C GLY A 711 -18.79 -29.70 -3.79
N GLY A 712 -18.93 -28.46 -4.24
CA GLY A 712 -19.61 -28.14 -5.50
C GLY A 712 -20.17 -26.73 -5.52
N GLU A 713 -21.11 -26.48 -6.44
CA GLU A 713 -21.78 -25.18 -6.53
C GLU A 713 -22.74 -24.95 -5.36
N VAL A 714 -22.64 -23.76 -4.77
CA VAL A 714 -23.50 -23.23 -3.72
C VAL A 714 -24.03 -21.87 -4.13
N MET A 715 -25.22 -21.53 -3.64
CA MET A 715 -25.82 -20.21 -3.84
C MET A 715 -25.61 -19.40 -2.57
N VAL A 716 -24.99 -18.24 -2.71
CA VAL A 716 -24.57 -17.38 -1.59
C VAL A 716 -24.88 -15.92 -1.88
N ASP A 717 -25.07 -15.14 -0.82
CA ASP A 717 -25.24 -13.69 -0.88
C ASP A 717 -23.95 -13.01 -0.42
N TYR A 718 -23.49 -11.99 -1.18
CA TYR A 718 -22.32 -11.18 -0.81
C TYR A 718 -21.08 -12.02 -0.48
N PRO A 719 -20.61 -12.86 -1.43
CA PRO A 719 -19.61 -13.88 -1.15
C PRO A 719 -18.24 -13.29 -0.78
N VAL A 720 -17.68 -13.81 0.32
CA VAL A 720 -16.26 -13.65 0.66
C VAL A 720 -15.58 -15.01 0.48
N LEU A 721 -14.58 -15.03 -0.40
CA LEU A 721 -13.79 -16.23 -0.69
C LEU A 721 -12.68 -16.39 0.35
N GLN A 722 -12.53 -17.61 0.86
CA GLN A 722 -11.54 -17.97 1.85
C GLN A 722 -10.71 -19.17 1.39
N THR A 723 -9.40 -19.06 1.56
CA THR A 723 -8.41 -20.05 1.11
C THR A 723 -7.43 -20.35 2.24
N TRP A 724 -7.59 -21.51 2.88
CA TRP A 724 -6.80 -21.92 4.05
C TRP A 724 -5.88 -23.08 3.69
N VAL A 725 -4.60 -22.79 3.45
CA VAL A 725 -3.58 -23.81 3.07
C VAL A 725 -2.57 -24.03 4.18
N CYS A 726 -1.85 -22.98 4.59
CA CYS A 726 -0.91 -23.01 5.71
C CYS A 726 -1.45 -22.06 6.76
N TYR A 727 -2.02 -22.56 7.86
CA TYR A 727 -2.75 -21.72 8.80
C TYR A 727 -2.76 -22.31 10.21
N GLU A 728 -3.00 -21.44 11.18
CA GLU A 728 -3.05 -21.77 12.60
C GLU A 728 -4.40 -22.40 12.93
N HIS A 729 -4.36 -23.42 13.78
CA HIS A 729 -5.54 -24.16 14.19
C HIS A 729 -5.50 -24.48 15.69
N ARG A 730 -6.36 -23.79 16.45
CA ARG A 730 -6.55 -24.02 17.90
C ARG A 730 -5.26 -23.84 18.70
N PHE A 731 -4.53 -22.77 18.42
CA PHE A 731 -3.17 -22.61 18.93
C PHE A 731 -3.12 -22.49 20.47
N ASN A 732 -3.79 -21.52 21.10
CA ASN A 732 -3.76 -21.38 22.56
C ASN A 732 -4.74 -22.34 23.25
N GLU A 733 -5.77 -22.81 22.57
CA GLU A 733 -6.65 -23.85 23.13
C GLU A 733 -5.91 -25.19 23.28
N ARG A 734 -5.11 -25.58 22.28
CA ARG A 734 -4.50 -26.91 22.18
C ARG A 734 -2.99 -26.86 22.11
N ALA A 735 -2.43 -26.14 21.15
CA ALA A 735 -1.02 -26.19 20.83
C ALA A 735 -0.08 -25.58 21.87
N SER A 736 -0.56 -24.64 22.68
CA SER A 736 0.23 -24.08 23.79
C SER A 736 0.71 -25.15 24.77
N SER A 737 -0.03 -26.26 24.89
CA SER A 737 0.41 -27.42 25.69
C SER A 737 1.58 -28.16 25.03
N TYR A 738 1.61 -28.22 23.70
CA TYR A 738 2.75 -28.78 22.97
C TYR A 738 3.97 -27.89 23.15
N TRP A 739 3.85 -26.58 22.94
CA TRP A 739 4.96 -25.63 23.06
C TRP A 739 5.41 -25.38 24.51
N GLY A 740 4.52 -25.58 25.49
CA GLY A 740 4.78 -25.38 26.91
C GLY A 740 4.54 -23.94 27.39
N LEU A 741 3.97 -23.08 26.53
CA LEU A 741 3.58 -21.71 26.82
C LEU A 741 2.39 -21.29 25.96
N ASP A 742 1.53 -20.42 26.51
CA ASP A 742 0.51 -19.70 25.75
C ASP A 742 1.17 -18.52 25.01
N TYR A 743 0.77 -18.28 23.77
CA TYR A 743 1.08 -17.03 23.08
C TYR A 743 0.32 -15.88 23.75
N THR A 744 1.00 -14.76 23.91
CA THR A 744 0.42 -13.49 24.38
C THR A 744 0.87 -12.41 23.41
N THR A 745 -0.07 -11.58 22.96
CA THR A 745 0.14 -10.49 22.01
C THR A 745 1.02 -9.39 22.60
N ALA A 746 1.51 -8.50 21.74
CA ALA A 746 2.31 -7.33 22.13
C ALA A 746 1.59 -6.41 23.14
N ASP A 747 0.26 -6.30 23.03
CA ASP A 747 -0.58 -5.53 23.95
C ASP A 747 -1.08 -6.33 25.16
N GLY A 748 -0.58 -7.55 25.37
CA GLY A 748 -0.80 -8.35 26.58
C GLY A 748 -2.09 -9.16 26.62
N ILE A 749 -2.75 -9.38 25.47
CA ILE A 749 -3.89 -10.27 25.33
C ILE A 749 -3.37 -11.71 25.21
N THR A 750 -3.93 -12.63 25.99
CA THR A 750 -3.74 -14.08 25.77
C THR A 750 -4.97 -14.64 25.04
N PRO A 751 -4.90 -14.86 23.70
CA PRO A 751 -5.97 -15.45 22.88
C PRO A 751 -6.57 -16.70 23.54
N PHE A 752 -7.87 -16.95 23.32
CA PHE A 752 -8.66 -18.03 23.93
C PHE A 752 -8.85 -17.99 25.46
N LYS A 753 -7.82 -17.58 26.23
CA LYS A 753 -7.82 -17.61 27.69
C LYS A 753 -8.46 -16.37 28.30
N GLN A 754 -8.21 -15.20 27.71
CA GLN A 754 -8.63 -13.92 28.26
C GLN A 754 -10.07 -13.57 27.86
N ALA A 755 -10.87 -13.15 28.85
CA ALA A 755 -12.22 -12.64 28.59
C ALA A 755 -12.13 -11.35 27.76
N SER A 756 -12.95 -11.27 26.71
CA SER A 756 -13.06 -10.04 25.91
C SER A 756 -14.06 -9.09 26.55
N PRO A 757 -13.83 -7.77 26.56
CA PRO A 757 -14.85 -6.80 26.99
C PRO A 757 -15.92 -6.55 25.92
N TYR A 758 -15.76 -7.05 24.69
CA TYR A 758 -16.64 -6.75 23.56
C TYR A 758 -17.68 -7.85 23.30
N PRO A 759 -19.00 -7.52 23.29
CA PRO A 759 -20.07 -8.49 23.00
C PRO A 759 -19.97 -9.16 21.62
N ILE A 760 -19.26 -8.55 20.69
CA ILE A 760 -19.00 -9.13 19.37
C ILE A 760 -18.17 -10.42 19.45
N ASP A 761 -17.52 -10.70 20.58
CA ASP A 761 -16.72 -11.92 20.74
C ASP A 761 -17.50 -13.06 21.42
N MET A 762 -18.80 -12.85 21.69
CA MET A 762 -19.65 -13.88 22.29
C MET A 762 -19.76 -15.09 21.36
N GLY A 763 -19.18 -16.21 21.80
CA GLY A 763 -19.22 -17.50 21.09
C GLY A 763 -18.19 -17.67 19.98
N CYS A 764 -17.20 -16.77 19.84
CA CYS A 764 -16.15 -16.89 18.80
C CYS A 764 -15.33 -18.19 18.91
N ASN A 765 -15.19 -18.73 20.12
CA ASN A 765 -14.41 -19.94 20.40
C ASN A 765 -15.25 -21.22 20.52
N MET A 766 -16.52 -21.19 20.11
CA MET A 766 -17.36 -22.39 20.11
C MET A 766 -16.88 -23.40 19.03
N PRO A 767 -16.92 -24.71 19.30
CA PRO A 767 -17.48 -25.38 20.49
C PRO A 767 -16.51 -25.53 21.68
N TYR A 768 -15.28 -25.03 21.59
CA TYR A 768 -14.20 -25.31 22.54
C TYR A 768 -14.28 -24.49 23.83
N ALA A 769 -14.83 -23.28 23.76
CA ALA A 769 -15.13 -22.46 24.92
C ALA A 769 -16.47 -21.72 24.76
N THR A 770 -17.30 -21.77 25.80
CA THR A 770 -18.54 -20.99 25.90
C THR A 770 -18.27 -19.66 26.59
N GLY A 771 -18.67 -18.54 25.99
CA GLY A 771 -18.60 -17.22 26.60
C GLY A 771 -18.06 -16.15 25.67
N GLN A 772 -17.58 -15.06 26.25
CA GLN A 772 -17.03 -13.90 25.56
C GLN A 772 -15.53 -13.80 25.87
N PHE A 773 -14.72 -14.33 24.96
CA PHE A 773 -13.26 -14.40 25.07
C PHE A 773 -12.66 -13.77 23.83
N TYR A 774 -11.41 -13.33 23.89
CA TYR A 774 -10.68 -13.06 22.65
C TYR A 774 -10.60 -14.35 21.82
N PRO A 775 -10.70 -14.26 20.48
CA PRO A 775 -10.64 -15.45 19.63
C PRO A 775 -9.33 -16.21 19.84
N ASP A 776 -9.36 -17.53 19.71
CA ASP A 776 -8.14 -18.33 19.56
C ASP A 776 -7.55 -18.14 18.16
N MET A 777 -6.25 -18.36 17.96
CA MET A 777 -5.66 -18.40 16.62
C MET A 777 -6.11 -19.68 15.91
N SER A 778 -7.12 -19.51 15.06
CA SER A 778 -7.82 -20.56 14.32
C SER A 778 -8.54 -19.95 13.11
N CYS A 779 -7.79 -19.35 12.18
CA CYS A 779 -8.28 -18.48 11.10
C CYS A 779 -9.52 -19.05 10.39
N SER A 780 -9.45 -20.33 10.01
CA SER A 780 -10.53 -21.03 9.29
C SER A 780 -11.87 -21.13 10.02
N ASN A 781 -11.91 -20.89 11.34
CA ASN A 781 -13.12 -20.87 12.16
C ASN A 781 -13.51 -19.44 12.60
N VAL A 782 -12.53 -18.58 12.86
CA VAL A 782 -12.77 -17.25 13.46
C VAL A 782 -13.09 -16.19 12.41
N VAL A 783 -12.36 -16.16 11.30
CA VAL A 783 -12.65 -15.23 10.18
C VAL A 783 -14.11 -15.35 9.72
N PRO A 784 -14.64 -16.54 9.38
CA PRO A 784 -16.03 -16.66 8.93
C PRO A 784 -17.04 -16.28 10.03
N PHE A 785 -16.69 -16.41 11.32
CA PHE A 785 -17.56 -15.97 12.42
C PHE A 785 -17.78 -14.45 12.41
N TYR A 786 -16.72 -13.64 12.20
CA TYR A 786 -16.87 -12.18 12.13
C TYR A 786 -17.44 -11.72 10.78
N LEU A 787 -17.10 -12.38 9.68
CA LEU A 787 -17.72 -12.10 8.38
C LEU A 787 -19.24 -12.31 8.39
N ASN A 788 -19.73 -13.34 9.10
CA ASN A 788 -21.17 -13.54 9.28
C ASN A 788 -21.83 -12.37 10.03
N LYS A 789 -21.12 -11.73 10.96
CA LYS A 789 -21.60 -10.54 11.68
C LYS A 789 -21.60 -9.27 10.83
N LEU A 790 -20.88 -9.28 9.72
CA LEU A 790 -20.95 -8.27 8.66
C LEU A 790 -22.05 -8.61 7.63
N GLY A 791 -22.65 -9.80 7.70
CA GLY A 791 -23.72 -10.23 6.79
C GLY A 791 -23.21 -10.88 5.50
N TYR A 792 -21.93 -11.24 5.42
CA TYR A 792 -21.38 -11.98 4.28
C TYR A 792 -21.62 -13.49 4.41
N ASP A 793 -21.80 -14.16 3.27
CA ASP A 793 -21.64 -15.60 3.17
C ASP A 793 -20.20 -15.97 2.83
N SER A 794 -19.68 -16.98 3.53
CA SER A 794 -18.33 -17.51 3.30
C SER A 794 -18.33 -18.60 2.23
N VAL A 795 -17.42 -18.50 1.26
CA VAL A 795 -17.14 -19.52 0.25
C VAL A 795 -15.71 -20.00 0.47
N PHE A 796 -15.50 -21.31 0.44
CA PHE A 796 -14.20 -21.89 0.78
C PHE A 796 -13.64 -22.69 -0.40
N SER A 797 -12.42 -22.40 -0.82
CA SER A 797 -11.71 -23.21 -1.84
C SER A 797 -10.21 -23.10 -1.67
N THR A 798 -9.51 -24.19 -1.97
CA THR A 798 -8.06 -24.34 -1.75
C THR A 798 -7.29 -24.72 -3.00
N ALA A 799 -7.99 -25.15 -4.06
CA ALA A 799 -7.38 -25.40 -5.36
C ALA A 799 -7.38 -24.14 -6.24
N PHE A 800 -6.33 -23.96 -7.04
CA PHE A 800 -6.13 -22.77 -7.87
C PHE A 800 -7.31 -22.48 -8.81
N ASP A 801 -7.70 -23.43 -9.67
CA ASP A 801 -8.74 -23.16 -10.69
C ASP A 801 -10.10 -22.76 -10.06
N PRO A 802 -10.63 -23.47 -9.04
CA PRO A 802 -11.85 -23.01 -8.35
C PRO A 802 -11.72 -21.64 -7.68
N VAL A 803 -10.55 -21.28 -7.15
CA VAL A 803 -10.33 -19.96 -6.54
C VAL A 803 -10.38 -18.87 -7.62
N MET A 804 -9.64 -19.02 -8.72
CA MET A 804 -9.64 -18.06 -9.82
C MET A 804 -11.04 -17.91 -10.43
N GLU A 805 -11.72 -19.03 -10.67
CA GLU A 805 -13.10 -19.04 -11.18
C GLU A 805 -14.06 -18.31 -10.25
N ASN A 806 -13.96 -18.49 -8.93
CA ASN A 806 -14.81 -17.78 -7.97
C ASN A 806 -14.54 -16.27 -7.99
N ILE A 807 -13.28 -15.84 -8.08
CA ILE A 807 -12.91 -14.42 -8.17
C ILE A 807 -13.50 -13.81 -9.45
N ASN A 808 -13.33 -14.47 -10.60
CA ASN A 808 -13.85 -14.01 -11.90
C ASN A 808 -15.40 -13.98 -11.93
N ARG A 809 -16.07 -14.84 -11.15
CA ARG A 809 -17.52 -14.79 -10.93
C ARG A 809 -17.98 -13.67 -10.01
N GLY A 810 -17.06 -12.91 -9.40
CA GLY A 810 -17.28 -11.81 -8.46
C GLY A 810 -17.21 -12.24 -6.99
N VAL A 811 -16.33 -11.67 -6.19
CA VAL A 811 -16.36 -11.78 -4.72
C VAL A 811 -16.15 -10.41 -4.12
N LEU A 812 -16.69 -10.14 -2.94
CA LEU A 812 -16.46 -8.85 -2.27
C LEU A 812 -15.08 -8.77 -1.64
N MET A 813 -14.56 -9.93 -1.22
CA MET A 813 -13.23 -10.04 -0.65
C MET A 813 -12.68 -11.45 -0.87
N TRP A 814 -11.37 -11.55 -1.02
CA TRP A 814 -10.62 -12.79 -0.95
C TRP A 814 -9.64 -12.74 0.22
N ILE A 815 -9.75 -13.70 1.12
CA ILE A 815 -8.89 -13.86 2.30
C ILE A 815 -8.14 -15.17 2.17
N GLU A 816 -6.83 -15.14 2.28
CA GLU A 816 -6.00 -16.34 2.19
C GLU A 816 -4.92 -16.37 3.26
N VAL A 817 -4.57 -17.58 3.70
CA VAL A 817 -3.30 -17.85 4.38
C VAL A 817 -2.71 -19.11 3.76
N MET A 818 -1.62 -18.91 3.02
CA MET A 818 -0.91 -19.93 2.27
C MET A 818 0.60 -19.74 2.41
N HIS A 819 1.37 -20.67 1.84
CA HIS A 819 2.79 -20.45 1.66
C HIS A 819 3.04 -19.42 0.57
N GLY A 820 3.89 -18.44 0.86
CA GLY A 820 4.29 -17.40 -0.08
C GLY A 820 5.80 -17.37 -0.34
N GLY A 821 6.21 -16.67 -1.41
CA GLY A 821 7.60 -16.41 -1.73
C GLY A 821 7.73 -15.34 -2.81
N GLN A 822 8.89 -14.67 -2.87
CA GLN A 822 9.19 -13.64 -3.87
C GLN A 822 9.76 -14.20 -5.20
N SER A 823 10.10 -15.49 -5.25
CA SER A 823 10.61 -16.15 -6.46
C SER A 823 9.54 -16.17 -7.56
N GLY A 824 9.95 -16.32 -8.83
CA GLY A 824 9.01 -16.38 -9.96
C GLY A 824 8.12 -15.13 -10.12
N SER A 825 8.56 -13.99 -9.58
CA SER A 825 7.79 -12.74 -9.50
C SER A 825 6.56 -12.81 -8.58
N GLY A 826 6.75 -13.42 -7.40
CA GLY A 826 5.71 -13.65 -6.40
C GLY A 826 5.03 -14.99 -6.65
N VAL A 827 5.05 -15.86 -5.64
CA VAL A 827 4.45 -17.20 -5.71
C VAL A 827 3.64 -17.51 -4.46
N VAL A 828 2.57 -18.29 -4.64
CA VAL A 828 1.76 -18.85 -3.56
C VAL A 828 1.50 -20.34 -3.77
N GLY A 829 1.38 -21.09 -2.67
CA GLY A 829 1.13 -22.54 -2.68
C GLY A 829 -0.35 -22.90 -2.52
N PHE A 830 -0.97 -23.46 -3.56
CA PHE A 830 -2.35 -23.97 -3.54
C PHE A 830 -2.40 -25.46 -3.23
N TRP A 831 -3.53 -25.96 -2.72
CA TRP A 831 -3.72 -27.40 -2.49
C TRP A 831 -3.53 -28.22 -3.76
N TYR A 832 -2.61 -29.18 -3.69
CA TYR A 832 -2.46 -30.21 -4.71
C TYR A 832 -1.79 -31.44 -4.10
N ASP A 833 -2.56 -32.50 -3.96
CA ASP A 833 -2.04 -33.79 -3.53
C ASP A 833 -2.63 -34.90 -4.42
N GLU A 834 -1.77 -35.61 -5.15
CA GLU A 834 -2.20 -36.72 -6.01
C GLU A 834 -2.71 -37.91 -5.21
N ALA A 835 -2.14 -38.15 -4.03
CA ALA A 835 -2.44 -39.28 -3.17
C ALA A 835 -3.74 -39.07 -2.37
N GLN A 836 -4.11 -37.82 -2.09
CA GLN A 836 -5.35 -37.52 -1.36
C GLN A 836 -6.58 -37.58 -2.29
N PRO A 837 -7.72 -38.09 -1.79
CA PRO A 837 -8.95 -38.21 -2.57
C PRO A 837 -9.65 -36.85 -2.79
N GLU A 838 -9.43 -35.87 -1.92
CA GLU A 838 -10.01 -34.53 -2.03
C GLU A 838 -9.12 -33.63 -2.90
N LYS A 839 -9.67 -33.09 -4.00
CA LYS A 839 -8.93 -32.21 -4.92
C LYS A 839 -9.16 -30.72 -4.68
N ASN A 840 -10.19 -30.37 -3.93
CA ASN A 840 -10.50 -29.01 -3.47
C ASN A 840 -11.22 -29.13 -2.11
N PRO A 841 -10.53 -29.48 -1.02
CA PRO A 841 -11.13 -29.45 0.31
C PRO A 841 -11.44 -28.00 0.71
N TRP A 842 -12.44 -27.77 1.56
CA TRP A 842 -12.81 -26.41 1.99
C TRP A 842 -11.69 -25.74 2.82
N ARG A 843 -10.87 -26.54 3.50
CA ARG A 843 -9.58 -26.13 4.09
C ARG A 843 -8.59 -27.28 3.95
N CYS A 844 -7.31 -26.97 3.83
CA CYS A 844 -6.27 -27.99 3.74
C CYS A 844 -6.06 -28.70 5.08
N TYR A 845 -5.49 -29.90 5.01
CA TYR A 845 -5.18 -30.75 6.15
C TYR A 845 -3.91 -31.57 5.86
N GLU A 846 -3.22 -31.98 6.90
CA GLU A 846 -1.95 -32.70 6.80
C GLU A 846 -2.12 -34.21 6.55
N GLU A 847 -1.01 -34.92 6.36
CA GLU A 847 -1.04 -36.38 6.23
C GLU A 847 -1.73 -37.02 7.44
N PHE A 848 -2.58 -38.03 7.19
CA PHE A 848 -3.44 -38.70 8.18
C PHE A 848 -4.58 -37.84 8.77
N GLY A 849 -4.71 -36.59 8.36
CA GLY A 849 -5.75 -35.67 8.81
C GLY A 849 -7.01 -35.69 7.96
N SER A 850 -7.91 -34.76 8.26
CA SER A 850 -9.12 -34.48 7.47
C SER A 850 -9.51 -33.02 7.62
N THR A 851 -10.48 -32.54 6.86
CA THR A 851 -10.96 -31.17 7.08
C THR A 851 -11.57 -30.97 8.46
N SER A 852 -12.00 -32.01 9.18
CA SER A 852 -12.55 -31.88 10.53
C SER A 852 -11.46 -31.71 11.61
N GLU A 853 -10.31 -32.35 11.43
CA GLU A 853 -9.11 -32.25 12.26
C GLU A 853 -7.89 -32.12 11.33
N PRO A 854 -7.53 -30.88 10.96
CA PRO A 854 -6.54 -30.62 9.91
C PRO A 854 -5.08 -30.65 10.37
N ASP A 855 -4.83 -30.38 11.66
CA ASP A 855 -3.51 -30.52 12.32
C ASP A 855 -3.40 -31.96 12.82
N SER A 856 -2.69 -32.76 12.04
CA SER A 856 -2.46 -34.21 12.25
C SER A 856 -0.97 -34.57 12.24
N MET A 857 -0.10 -33.60 11.98
CA MET A 857 1.35 -33.68 12.00
C MET A 857 1.91 -32.49 12.79
N SER A 858 2.78 -32.76 13.76
CA SER A 858 3.45 -31.74 14.55
C SER A 858 4.89 -31.56 14.07
N ILE A 859 5.36 -30.32 14.06
CA ILE A 859 6.75 -29.96 13.88
C ILE A 859 7.57 -30.53 15.02
N ASN A 860 8.57 -31.34 14.69
CA ASN A 860 9.46 -31.90 15.69
C ASN A 860 10.33 -30.80 16.31
N LYS A 861 10.28 -30.66 17.64
CA LYS A 861 11.08 -29.69 18.41
C LYS A 861 12.59 -29.99 18.45
N GLN A 862 13.15 -30.83 17.59
CA GLN A 862 14.60 -31.10 17.50
C GLN A 862 15.07 -30.99 16.05
N VAL A 863 14.18 -31.35 15.13
CA VAL A 863 14.35 -31.24 13.69
C VAL A 863 13.09 -30.52 13.22
N PRO A 864 13.12 -29.21 12.91
CA PRO A 864 11.93 -28.39 12.69
C PRO A 864 11.26 -28.69 11.34
N LEU A 865 10.76 -29.92 11.26
CA LEU A 865 10.02 -30.52 10.18
C LEU A 865 8.77 -31.17 10.81
N ASP A 866 7.62 -30.96 10.17
CA ASP A 866 6.32 -31.58 10.44
C ASP A 866 6.31 -33.07 10.05
N VAL A 867 6.97 -33.88 10.87
CA VAL A 867 7.14 -35.34 10.63
C VAL A 867 6.64 -36.21 11.78
N VAL A 868 6.06 -35.62 12.83
CA VAL A 868 5.56 -36.34 14.01
C VAL A 868 4.05 -36.41 13.98
N PRO A 869 3.42 -37.59 13.87
CA PRO A 869 1.96 -37.69 13.94
C PRO A 869 1.40 -37.07 15.23
N SER A 870 0.48 -36.13 15.10
CA SER A 870 -0.11 -35.40 16.22
C SER A 870 -1.35 -36.14 16.75
N ASN A 871 -1.43 -36.29 18.07
CA ASN A 871 -2.53 -36.93 18.79
C ASN A 871 -2.46 -36.56 20.28
N PRO A 872 -3.46 -36.91 21.13
CA PRO A 872 -3.43 -36.54 22.55
C PRO A 872 -2.21 -37.04 23.35
N ALA A 873 -1.45 -38.02 22.85
CA ALA A 873 -0.24 -38.51 23.49
C ALA A 873 1.04 -37.81 22.99
N THR A 874 1.11 -37.40 21.72
CA THR A 874 2.28 -36.72 21.13
C THR A 874 2.19 -35.20 21.17
N GLY A 875 0.98 -34.67 21.27
CA GLY A 875 0.66 -33.24 21.22
C GLY A 875 0.47 -32.73 19.79
N TYR A 876 -0.14 -31.55 19.70
CA TYR A 876 -0.51 -30.84 18.47
C TYR A 876 0.24 -29.51 18.45
N ASP A 877 0.86 -29.12 17.36
CA ASP A 877 1.64 -27.87 17.30
C ASP A 877 0.81 -26.65 16.86
N GLY A 878 -0.42 -26.88 16.38
CA GLY A 878 -1.38 -25.85 16.01
C GLY A 878 -1.11 -25.17 14.69
N VAL A 879 -0.22 -25.70 13.84
CA VAL A 879 0.12 -25.09 12.55
C VAL A 879 -0.04 -26.14 11.45
N VAL A 880 -0.91 -25.88 10.48
CA VAL A 880 -1.27 -26.84 9.43
C VAL A 880 -0.37 -26.65 8.21
N ILE A 881 0.22 -27.72 7.68
CA ILE A 881 1.04 -27.76 6.44
C ILE A 881 2.20 -26.77 6.51
N THR A 882 3.22 -27.09 7.30
CA THR A 882 4.25 -26.09 7.66
C THR A 882 5.50 -26.14 6.80
N VAL A 883 6.16 -27.31 6.69
CA VAL A 883 7.45 -27.43 6.00
C VAL A 883 7.44 -28.57 4.99
N VAL A 884 7.48 -29.82 5.43
CA VAL A 884 7.48 -31.04 4.61
C VAL A 884 6.18 -31.17 3.82
N SER A 885 5.04 -30.99 4.49
CA SER A 885 3.73 -31.15 3.86
C SER A 885 3.49 -30.13 2.73
N GLN A 886 4.16 -28.98 2.75
CA GLN A 886 4.11 -28.02 1.65
C GLN A 886 4.59 -28.65 0.33
N PHE A 887 5.66 -29.43 0.36
CA PHE A 887 6.26 -30.00 -0.86
C PHE A 887 5.47 -31.16 -1.45
N SER A 888 4.73 -31.89 -0.62
CA SER A 888 3.93 -33.04 -1.05
C SER A 888 2.47 -32.70 -1.34
N GLN A 889 1.93 -31.65 -0.70
CA GLN A 889 0.49 -31.36 -0.69
C GLN A 889 0.13 -29.98 -1.29
N THR A 890 1.10 -29.25 -1.84
CA THR A 890 0.85 -27.98 -2.54
C THR A 890 1.44 -27.92 -3.94
N THR A 891 0.88 -27.05 -4.78
CA THR A 891 1.42 -26.65 -6.07
C THR A 891 1.62 -25.15 -6.09
N THR A 892 2.79 -24.72 -6.56
CA THR A 892 3.17 -23.31 -6.61
C THR A 892 2.56 -22.62 -7.84
N LYS A 893 2.03 -21.42 -7.63
CA LYS A 893 1.49 -20.53 -8.66
C LYS A 893 2.13 -19.15 -8.57
N SER A 894 2.61 -18.65 -9.70
CA SER A 894 3.35 -17.39 -9.82
C SER A 894 2.45 -16.21 -10.16
N GLY A 895 2.96 -14.98 -10.03
CA GLY A 895 2.28 -13.77 -10.49
C GLY A 895 1.81 -13.86 -11.95
N TYR A 896 2.56 -14.53 -12.82
CA TYR A 896 2.15 -14.78 -14.20
C TYR A 896 0.93 -15.70 -14.33
N ASP A 897 0.83 -16.71 -13.46
CA ASP A 897 -0.32 -17.62 -13.45
C ASP A 897 -1.59 -16.86 -13.05
N PHE A 898 -1.48 -15.97 -12.06
CA PHE A 898 -2.57 -15.10 -11.63
C PHE A 898 -2.98 -14.12 -12.72
N ASP A 899 -2.02 -13.39 -13.28
CA ASP A 899 -2.24 -12.42 -14.36
C ASP A 899 -2.91 -13.05 -15.59
N THR A 900 -2.65 -14.34 -15.83
CA THR A 900 -3.26 -15.10 -16.93
C THR A 900 -4.66 -15.61 -16.60
N ALA A 901 -4.89 -16.02 -15.35
CA ALA A 901 -6.12 -16.70 -14.94
C ALA A 901 -7.23 -15.75 -14.46
N LEU A 902 -6.85 -14.57 -13.95
CA LEU A 902 -7.79 -13.58 -13.47
C LEU A 902 -8.41 -12.80 -14.64
N ASP A 903 -9.70 -12.54 -14.53
CA ASP A 903 -10.42 -11.53 -15.31
C ASP A 903 -10.55 -10.27 -14.41
N ASN A 904 -11.70 -9.57 -14.44
CA ASN A 904 -11.98 -8.47 -13.52
C ASN A 904 -12.42 -9.01 -12.15
N ALA A 905 -11.85 -8.44 -11.08
CA ALA A 905 -12.19 -8.70 -9.68
C ALA A 905 -13.21 -7.68 -9.13
N TYR A 906 -13.59 -6.67 -9.91
CA TYR A 906 -14.70 -5.74 -9.63
C TYR A 906 -14.62 -5.08 -8.25
N SER A 907 -13.49 -4.44 -7.95
CA SER A 907 -13.25 -3.76 -6.67
C SER A 907 -13.32 -4.68 -5.44
N ALA A 908 -12.92 -5.95 -5.57
CA ALA A 908 -12.76 -6.85 -4.42
C ALA A 908 -11.64 -6.38 -3.48
N GLY A 909 -11.75 -6.69 -2.19
CA GLY A 909 -10.63 -6.60 -1.24
C GLY A 909 -9.74 -7.85 -1.25
N PHE A 910 -8.45 -7.69 -0.96
CA PHE A 910 -7.53 -8.82 -0.75
C PHE A 910 -6.86 -8.75 0.62
N MET A 911 -6.82 -9.87 1.33
CA MET A 911 -6.01 -10.04 2.54
C MET A 911 -5.25 -11.34 2.44
N GLY A 912 -3.93 -11.26 2.41
CA GLY A 912 -3.06 -12.41 2.22
C GLY A 912 -2.05 -12.57 3.34
N GLY A 913 -2.14 -13.69 4.06
CA GLY A 913 -1.14 -14.14 5.02
C GLY A 913 0.05 -14.86 4.37
N SER A 914 0.07 -14.96 3.04
CA SER A 914 1.23 -15.45 2.31
C SER A 914 2.40 -14.46 2.38
N CYS A 915 3.55 -14.97 2.81
CA CYS A 915 4.76 -14.15 2.99
C CYS A 915 5.36 -13.68 1.65
N LEU A 916 6.10 -12.57 1.67
CA LEU A 916 7.03 -12.13 0.61
C LEU A 916 6.40 -11.81 -0.76
N ILE A 917 5.06 -11.83 -0.86
CA ILE A 917 4.33 -11.63 -2.12
C ILE A 917 4.21 -10.16 -2.51
N SER A 918 4.32 -9.23 -1.55
CA SER A 918 4.23 -7.81 -1.87
C SER A 918 5.42 -7.36 -2.72
N ASN A 919 5.24 -6.28 -3.47
CA ASN A 919 6.27 -5.68 -4.31
C ASN A 919 6.79 -6.63 -5.41
N THR A 920 5.92 -7.53 -5.89
CA THR A 920 6.16 -8.47 -6.98
C THR A 920 5.11 -8.31 -8.09
N LEU A 921 5.25 -9.05 -9.20
CA LEU A 921 4.20 -9.04 -10.23
C LEU A 921 2.88 -9.57 -9.69
N LEU A 922 2.89 -10.55 -8.77
CA LEU A 922 1.66 -11.05 -8.14
C LEU A 922 0.85 -9.92 -7.49
N HIS A 923 1.50 -9.06 -6.70
CA HIS A 923 0.87 -7.86 -6.13
C HIS A 923 0.27 -6.96 -7.24
N LEU A 924 1.09 -6.57 -8.24
CA LEU A 924 0.61 -5.71 -9.33
C LEU A 924 -0.54 -6.33 -10.14
N SER A 925 -0.52 -7.64 -10.37
CA SER A 925 -1.61 -8.33 -11.05
C SER A 925 -2.91 -8.24 -10.25
N LEU A 926 -2.88 -8.38 -8.93
CA LEU A 926 -4.07 -8.16 -8.12
C LEU A 926 -4.58 -6.71 -8.24
N VAL A 927 -3.69 -5.70 -8.21
CA VAL A 927 -4.11 -4.29 -8.42
C VAL A 927 -4.76 -4.11 -9.80
N ARG A 928 -4.11 -4.59 -10.85
CA ARG A 928 -4.56 -4.43 -12.25
C ARG A 928 -5.83 -5.18 -12.54
N HIS A 929 -6.05 -6.33 -11.92
CA HIS A 929 -7.29 -7.08 -12.08
C HIS A 929 -8.44 -6.52 -11.24
N GLY A 930 -8.24 -5.41 -10.53
CA GLY A 930 -9.34 -4.63 -9.95
C GLY A 930 -9.53 -4.85 -8.45
N PHE A 931 -8.55 -5.38 -7.73
CA PHE A 931 -8.59 -5.35 -6.27
C PHE A 931 -8.40 -3.91 -5.75
N VAL A 932 -9.29 -3.45 -4.87
CA VAL A 932 -9.33 -2.04 -4.40
C VAL A 932 -8.37 -1.77 -3.24
N PHE A 933 -8.11 -2.77 -2.39
CA PHE A 933 -7.10 -2.72 -1.33
C PHE A 933 -6.45 -4.08 -1.14
N GLN A 934 -5.26 -4.10 -0.52
CA GLN A 934 -4.50 -5.30 -0.20
C GLN A 934 -3.86 -5.18 1.20
N VAL A 935 -4.01 -6.20 2.03
CA VAL A 935 -3.22 -6.39 3.27
C VAL A 935 -2.29 -7.57 3.04
N ILE A 936 -1.00 -7.30 2.81
CA ILE A 936 -0.02 -8.31 2.37
C ILE A 936 1.39 -8.01 2.88
N ASP A 937 2.22 -9.04 2.96
CA ASP A 937 3.54 -8.94 3.56
C ASP A 937 4.67 -8.77 2.51
N PRO A 938 5.54 -7.74 2.64
CA PRO A 938 6.79 -7.66 1.90
C PRO A 938 7.88 -8.63 2.40
N TRP A 939 7.79 -9.07 3.65
CA TRP A 939 8.76 -9.87 4.39
C TRP A 939 8.20 -11.27 4.72
N VAL A 940 8.97 -12.02 5.53
CA VAL A 940 8.50 -13.25 6.15
C VAL A 940 7.49 -12.90 7.23
N THR A 941 6.35 -13.58 7.20
CA THR A 941 5.29 -13.45 8.22
C THR A 941 5.41 -14.58 9.24
N SER A 942 5.28 -14.26 10.52
CA SER A 942 5.27 -15.24 11.60
C SER A 942 3.89 -15.92 11.70
N TRP A 943 3.80 -17.03 12.42
CA TRP A 943 2.54 -17.74 12.66
C TRP A 943 1.55 -16.91 13.49
N TYR A 944 2.06 -15.93 14.23
CA TYR A 944 1.26 -15.16 15.16
C TYR A 944 0.45 -14.08 14.44
N SER A 945 0.82 -13.72 13.20
CA SER A 945 0.00 -12.91 12.29
C SER A 945 -1.44 -13.39 12.16
N ALA A 946 -1.71 -14.69 12.35
CA ALA A 946 -3.04 -15.28 12.40
C ALA A 946 -4.00 -14.45 13.26
N PHE A 947 -3.53 -14.02 14.43
CA PHE A 947 -4.33 -13.19 15.31
C PHE A 947 -4.67 -11.85 14.66
N ALA A 948 -3.71 -11.17 14.02
CA ALA A 948 -3.99 -9.92 13.29
C ALA A 948 -5.00 -10.14 12.15
N PHE A 949 -4.82 -11.16 11.31
CA PHE A 949 -5.73 -11.47 10.19
C PHE A 949 -7.16 -11.75 10.63
N GLU A 950 -7.35 -12.42 11.77
CA GLU A 950 -8.67 -12.66 12.34
C GLU A 950 -9.31 -11.43 12.99
N MET A 951 -8.47 -10.51 13.48
CA MET A 951 -8.91 -9.28 14.14
C MET A 951 -9.34 -8.20 13.13
N ILE A 952 -8.83 -8.21 11.89
CA ILE A 952 -9.29 -7.28 10.84
C ILE A 952 -10.82 -7.38 10.60
N PRO A 953 -11.41 -8.54 10.23
CA PRO A 953 -12.85 -8.63 10.02
C PRO A 953 -13.65 -8.37 11.31
N ARG A 954 -13.06 -8.60 12.49
CA ARG A 954 -13.68 -8.22 13.77
C ARG A 954 -13.80 -6.71 13.92
N TYR A 955 -12.74 -5.97 13.65
CA TYR A 955 -12.73 -4.50 13.72
C TYR A 955 -13.63 -3.87 12.66
N MET A 956 -13.63 -4.41 11.44
CA MET A 956 -14.63 -4.05 10.42
C MET A 956 -16.06 -4.26 10.94
N ALA A 957 -16.34 -5.38 11.62
CA ALA A 957 -17.64 -5.66 12.20
C ALA A 957 -18.01 -4.74 13.39
N MET A 958 -17.02 -4.00 13.92
CA MET A 958 -17.22 -2.93 14.91
C MET A 958 -17.43 -1.54 14.27
N GLY A 959 -17.33 -1.44 12.94
CA GLY A 959 -17.59 -0.21 12.17
C GLY A 959 -16.34 0.53 11.70
N ASP A 960 -15.16 -0.04 11.91
CA ASP A 960 -13.88 0.54 11.51
C ASP A 960 -13.69 0.53 9.98
N THR A 961 -12.93 1.50 9.44
CA THR A 961 -12.40 1.43 8.08
C THR A 961 -11.41 0.26 7.94
N ILE A 962 -11.04 -0.10 6.71
CA ILE A 962 -10.03 -1.16 6.53
C ILE A 962 -8.65 -0.75 7.08
N GLY A 963 -8.27 0.54 6.98
CA GLY A 963 -7.02 1.06 7.53
C GLY A 963 -7.02 1.04 9.06
N GLU A 964 -8.11 1.47 9.70
CA GLU A 964 -8.29 1.36 11.16
C GLU A 964 -8.24 -0.10 11.64
N ALA A 965 -8.88 -1.01 10.89
CA ALA A 965 -8.88 -2.43 11.21
C ALA A 965 -7.48 -3.05 11.07
N TYR A 966 -6.74 -2.72 10.02
CA TYR A 966 -5.35 -3.14 9.83
C TYR A 966 -4.44 -2.61 10.95
N GLU A 967 -4.49 -1.31 11.24
CA GLU A 967 -3.62 -0.67 12.23
C GLU A 967 -3.83 -1.28 13.63
N LYS A 968 -5.08 -1.44 14.07
CA LYS A 968 -5.38 -2.05 15.37
C LYS A 968 -4.93 -3.51 15.42
N SER A 969 -4.98 -4.20 14.29
CA SER A 969 -4.63 -5.61 14.20
C SER A 969 -3.12 -5.84 14.23
N ILE A 970 -2.33 -5.07 13.47
CA ILE A 970 -0.87 -5.24 13.42
C ILE A 970 -0.20 -4.90 14.76
N LEU A 971 -0.76 -3.96 15.53
CA LEU A 971 -0.28 -3.64 16.88
C LEU A 971 -0.48 -4.74 17.92
N HIS A 972 -1.31 -5.75 17.63
CA HIS A 972 -1.37 -6.93 18.50
C HIS A 972 -0.15 -7.84 18.32
N VAL A 973 0.47 -7.87 17.14
CA VAL A 973 1.42 -8.95 16.79
C VAL A 973 2.83 -8.45 16.51
N GLY A 974 3.00 -7.19 16.10
CA GLY A 974 4.30 -6.62 15.74
C GLY A 974 4.71 -5.39 16.53
N ILE A 975 5.89 -4.85 16.22
CA ILE A 975 6.43 -3.64 16.85
C ILE A 975 5.59 -2.42 16.44
N GLY A 976 5.16 -1.62 17.42
CA GLY A 976 4.60 -0.29 17.20
C GLY A 976 5.70 0.77 17.36
N TYR A 977 6.43 1.06 16.27
CA TYR A 977 7.63 1.92 16.28
C TYR A 977 7.36 3.32 16.84
N MET A 978 6.18 3.86 16.56
CA MET A 978 5.75 5.18 17.03
C MET A 978 4.85 5.12 18.28
N ALA A 979 4.47 3.93 18.74
CA ALA A 979 3.62 3.71 19.92
C ALA A 979 4.40 3.31 21.19
N ASP A 980 5.74 3.30 21.13
CA ASP A 980 6.62 2.73 22.16
C ASP A 980 6.22 1.29 22.57
N SER A 981 5.63 0.54 21.63
CA SER A 981 5.18 -0.84 21.82
C SER A 981 6.24 -1.79 21.27
N TRP A 982 7.22 -2.10 22.13
CA TRP A 982 8.35 -2.96 21.77
C TRP A 982 7.96 -4.43 21.81
N TRP A 983 8.40 -5.17 20.80
CA TRP A 983 8.08 -6.57 20.64
C TRP A 983 9.27 -7.35 20.07
N TRP A 984 9.29 -8.65 20.35
CA TRP A 984 10.37 -9.53 19.91
C TRP A 984 10.19 -9.96 18.45
N ASP A 985 8.95 -10.10 18.01
CA ASP A 985 8.61 -10.55 16.65
C ASP A 985 8.82 -9.39 15.67
N ILE A 986 9.91 -9.49 14.91
CA ILE A 986 10.27 -8.53 13.86
C ILE A 986 9.82 -8.98 12.48
N SER A 987 9.32 -10.21 12.36
CA SER A 987 8.71 -10.75 11.15
C SER A 987 7.34 -10.13 10.89
N GLU A 988 6.64 -9.67 11.92
CA GLU A 988 5.32 -9.04 11.81
C GLU A 988 5.34 -7.61 11.24
N ASN A 989 5.58 -7.53 9.93
CA ASN A 989 5.65 -6.31 9.13
C ASN A 989 4.70 -6.33 7.91
N VAL A 990 3.54 -6.98 8.04
CA VAL A 990 2.45 -6.86 7.06
C VAL A 990 2.13 -5.39 6.83
N GLU A 991 1.83 -5.02 5.57
CA GLU A 991 1.49 -3.66 5.17
C GLU A 991 0.11 -3.55 4.54
N PHE A 992 -0.46 -2.35 4.59
CA PHE A 992 -1.71 -2.01 3.93
C PHE A 992 -1.47 -1.16 2.68
N PHE A 993 -1.98 -1.65 1.56
CA PHE A 993 -1.96 -0.97 0.26
C PHE A 993 -3.39 -0.62 -0.15
N GLY A 994 -3.65 0.65 -0.39
CA GLY A 994 -4.98 1.21 -0.56
C GLY A 994 -5.15 2.50 0.23
N ASP A 995 -6.36 3.04 0.20
CA ASP A 995 -6.74 4.20 0.98
C ASP A 995 -7.22 3.77 2.39
N PRO A 996 -6.59 4.24 3.49
CA PRO A 996 -6.91 3.80 4.84
C PRO A 996 -8.32 4.21 5.28
N ASP A 997 -8.91 5.23 4.66
CA ASP A 997 -10.28 5.68 4.96
C ASP A 997 -11.35 4.88 4.23
N LEU A 998 -10.95 3.92 3.39
CA LEU A 998 -11.87 3.05 2.66
C LEU A 998 -12.73 2.23 3.63
N LYS A 999 -14.05 2.42 3.54
CA LYS A 999 -15.04 1.54 4.17
C LYS A 999 -15.46 0.46 3.19
N VAL A 1000 -15.21 -0.81 3.55
CA VAL A 1000 -15.61 -1.96 2.74
C VAL A 1000 -17.12 -2.17 2.85
N TYR A 1001 -17.80 -2.38 1.72
CA TYR A 1001 -19.25 -2.59 1.68
C TYR A 1001 -19.62 -3.86 2.44
N SER A 1002 -20.50 -3.74 3.44
CA SER A 1002 -21.04 -4.86 4.22
C SER A 1002 -22.56 -4.84 4.20
N PRO A 1003 -23.27 -5.97 4.04
CA PRO A 1003 -24.73 -5.99 4.07
C PRO A 1003 -25.37 -5.42 5.33
N ASN A 1004 -24.67 -5.48 6.47
CA ASN A 1004 -25.17 -4.96 7.75
C ASN A 1004 -24.91 -3.46 7.95
N PHE A 1005 -23.95 -2.88 7.23
CA PHE A 1005 -23.54 -1.48 7.37
C PHE A 1005 -23.47 -0.73 6.03
N GLY A 1006 -24.05 -1.30 4.97
CA GLY A 1006 -23.91 -0.85 3.60
C GLY A 1006 -24.78 0.36 3.26
N TRP A 1007 -24.62 0.83 2.05
CA TRP A 1007 -25.36 1.94 1.45
C TRP A 1007 -26.09 1.49 0.18
N ASP A 1008 -26.94 2.35 -0.36
CA ASP A 1008 -27.57 2.13 -1.68
C ASP A 1008 -26.61 2.57 -2.80
N GLU A 1009 -26.74 1.98 -4.00
CA GLU A 1009 -25.95 2.37 -5.17
C GLU A 1009 -26.07 3.87 -5.43
N PRO A 1010 -24.97 4.64 -5.36
CA PRO A 1010 -25.02 6.08 -5.59
C PRO A 1010 -25.48 6.43 -7.00
N GLU A 1011 -26.29 7.48 -7.14
CA GLU A 1011 -26.75 7.93 -8.46
C GLU A 1011 -25.63 8.68 -9.21
N VAL A 1012 -25.43 8.32 -10.47
CA VAL A 1012 -24.57 9.07 -11.39
C VAL A 1012 -25.25 10.38 -11.80
N VAL A 1013 -24.49 11.48 -11.73
CA VAL A 1013 -24.95 12.82 -12.06
C VAL A 1013 -24.67 13.11 -13.53
N SER A 1014 -25.73 13.37 -14.30
CA SER A 1014 -25.58 13.83 -15.68
C SER A 1014 -24.88 15.18 -15.74
N LEU A 1015 -24.00 15.35 -16.72
CA LEU A 1015 -23.27 16.59 -16.91
C LEU A 1015 -24.15 17.77 -17.36
N GLU A 1016 -25.41 17.54 -17.79
CA GLU A 1016 -26.39 18.63 -17.96
C GLU A 1016 -26.61 19.41 -16.65
N TYR A 1017 -26.46 18.73 -15.51
CA TYR A 1017 -26.60 19.34 -14.19
C TYR A 1017 -25.55 20.42 -13.92
N LEU A 1018 -24.36 20.36 -14.57
CA LEU A 1018 -23.33 21.38 -14.41
C LEU A 1018 -23.79 22.78 -14.83
N SER A 1019 -24.85 22.90 -15.63
CA SER A 1019 -25.49 24.19 -15.95
C SER A 1019 -26.04 24.91 -14.71
N SER A 1020 -26.35 24.17 -13.64
CA SER A 1020 -26.84 24.69 -12.37
C SER A 1020 -25.70 25.05 -11.40
N VAL A 1021 -24.49 24.52 -11.63
CA VAL A 1021 -23.31 24.78 -10.81
C VAL A 1021 -22.68 26.09 -11.25
N SER A 1022 -22.44 26.99 -10.28
CA SER A 1022 -21.95 28.34 -10.55
C SER A 1022 -20.66 28.34 -11.39
N GLY A 1023 -20.69 29.04 -12.53
CA GLY A 1023 -19.53 29.28 -13.38
C GLY A 1023 -19.16 28.14 -14.34
N ARG A 1024 -19.77 26.95 -14.22
CA ARG A 1024 -19.47 25.79 -15.05
C ARG A 1024 -20.15 25.84 -16.41
N LYS A 1025 -19.54 25.18 -17.40
CA LYS A 1025 -20.15 24.95 -18.71
C LYS A 1025 -21.01 23.68 -18.67
N ALA A 1026 -22.16 23.75 -19.33
CA ALA A 1026 -23.01 22.59 -19.58
C ALA A 1026 -22.47 21.77 -20.77
N LEU A 1027 -22.87 20.50 -20.89
CA LEU A 1027 -22.74 19.78 -22.15
C LEU A 1027 -23.52 20.55 -23.23
N ALA A 1028 -22.82 20.99 -24.26
CA ALA A 1028 -23.31 21.81 -25.37
C ALA A 1028 -23.79 23.24 -25.01
N ASP A 1029 -22.86 24.08 -24.57
CA ASP A 1029 -22.92 25.54 -24.81
C ASP A 1029 -21.92 25.92 -25.93
N GLU A 1030 -21.95 25.19 -27.05
CA GLU A 1030 -21.65 25.70 -28.39
C GLU A 1030 -21.88 24.60 -29.43
N SER A 1031 -22.94 24.78 -30.22
CA SER A 1031 -23.02 24.16 -31.53
C SER A 1031 -21.79 24.56 -32.35
N GLY A 1032 -20.79 23.68 -32.40
CA GLY A 1032 -19.86 23.56 -33.51
C GLY A 1032 -20.58 23.12 -34.79
N ALA A 1033 -21.64 23.82 -35.18
CA ALA A 1033 -22.25 23.71 -36.50
C ALA A 1033 -21.46 24.59 -37.48
N LYS A 1034 -20.19 24.23 -37.73
CA LYS A 1034 -19.62 24.47 -39.06
C LYS A 1034 -20.18 23.37 -39.96
N ASP A 1035 -20.95 23.82 -40.95
CA ASP A 1035 -21.63 23.04 -41.99
C ASP A 1035 -22.85 22.20 -41.57
N LYS A 1036 -23.95 22.88 -41.23
CA LYS A 1036 -25.27 22.41 -41.66
C LYS A 1036 -25.84 23.35 -42.70
N THR A 1037 -25.72 22.94 -43.95
CA THR A 1037 -26.48 23.49 -45.07
C THR A 1037 -27.98 23.46 -44.70
N PRO A 1038 -28.72 24.57 -44.83
CA PRO A 1038 -30.11 24.60 -44.39
C PRO A 1038 -31.00 23.80 -45.36
N GLY A 1039 -31.39 22.59 -44.97
CA GLY A 1039 -32.40 21.79 -45.65
C GLY A 1039 -33.81 22.33 -45.43
N PHE A 1040 -34.13 23.48 -46.03
CA PHE A 1040 -35.46 24.08 -46.10
C PHE A 1040 -36.48 23.20 -46.89
N GLU A 1041 -36.05 22.05 -47.39
CA GLU A 1041 -36.83 21.11 -48.21
C GLU A 1041 -37.39 19.89 -47.42
N ALA A 1042 -36.78 19.49 -46.29
CA ALA A 1042 -37.28 18.35 -45.50
C ALA A 1042 -38.55 18.68 -44.69
N VAL A 1043 -38.65 19.95 -44.25
CA VAL A 1043 -39.80 20.49 -43.49
C VAL A 1043 -41.04 20.67 -44.37
N THR A 1044 -40.90 20.80 -45.69
CA THR A 1044 -42.03 20.92 -46.63
C THR A 1044 -42.49 19.56 -47.19
N MET A 1045 -41.59 18.57 -47.31
CA MET A 1045 -41.90 17.25 -47.84
C MET A 1045 -42.63 16.31 -46.86
N ILE A 1046 -42.28 16.31 -45.57
CA ILE A 1046 -42.85 15.35 -44.60
C ILE A 1046 -44.24 15.78 -44.10
N ALA A 1047 -44.46 17.07 -43.87
CA ALA A 1047 -45.75 17.58 -43.41
C ALA A 1047 -46.81 17.57 -44.53
N GLY A 1048 -46.42 17.88 -45.78
CA GLY A 1048 -47.32 17.81 -46.94
C GLY A 1048 -47.72 16.37 -47.30
N ALA A 1049 -46.81 15.41 -47.14
CA ALA A 1049 -47.06 14.00 -47.42
C ALA A 1049 -48.07 13.36 -46.43
N LEU A 1050 -48.06 13.74 -45.15
CA LEU A 1050 -49.02 13.25 -44.16
C LEU A 1050 -50.44 13.84 -44.35
N VAL A 1051 -50.53 15.11 -44.76
CA VAL A 1051 -51.81 15.80 -45.02
C VAL A 1051 -52.55 15.17 -46.23
N VAL A 1052 -51.83 14.72 -47.26
CA VAL A 1052 -52.43 14.12 -48.47
C VAL A 1052 -52.69 12.61 -48.29
N ALA A 1053 -51.86 11.90 -47.52
CA ALA A 1053 -52.02 10.46 -47.28
C ALA A 1053 -53.27 10.11 -46.44
N VAL A 1054 -53.63 10.93 -45.45
CA VAL A 1054 -54.86 10.70 -44.65
C VAL A 1054 -56.13 11.08 -45.43
N ILE A 1055 -56.07 12.14 -46.27
CA ILE A 1055 -57.17 12.49 -47.19
C ILE A 1055 -57.41 11.37 -48.23
N ALA A 1056 -56.34 10.71 -48.69
CA ALA A 1056 -56.39 9.59 -49.62
C ALA A 1056 -56.93 8.28 -49.00
N ALA A 1057 -56.66 8.01 -47.72
CA ALA A 1057 -57.10 6.77 -47.06
C ALA A 1057 -58.61 6.75 -46.75
N MET A 1058 -59.23 7.89 -46.42
CA MET A 1058 -60.61 7.91 -45.93
C MET A 1058 -61.69 8.10 -47.01
N ARG A 1059 -61.36 8.58 -48.22
CA ARG A 1059 -62.33 8.62 -49.35
C ARG A 1059 -62.49 7.29 -50.09
N ARG A 1060 -61.68 6.25 -49.77
CA ARG A 1060 -61.65 4.97 -50.50
C ARG A 1060 -62.12 3.74 -49.74
N ARG A 1061 -62.67 3.86 -48.53
CA ARG A 1061 -63.45 2.77 -47.92
C ARG A 1061 -64.84 3.25 -47.50
N LYS A 1062 -65.77 3.17 -48.48
CA LYS A 1062 -67.24 3.14 -48.37
C LYS A 1062 -67.98 4.40 -47.90
#